data_AF-A0A1C6GSG8-F1
#
_entry.id   AF-A0A1C6GSG8-F1
#
_cell.length_a   1.000
_cell.length_b   1.000
_cell.length_c   1.000
_cell.angle_alpha   90.00
_cell.angle_beta   90.00
_cell.angle_gamma   90.00
#
_symmetry.space_group_name_H-M   'P 1'
#
loop_
_entity.id
_entity.type
_entity.pdbx_description
1 polymer ?
#
loop_
_entity_poly.entity_id
_entity_poly.type
_entity_poly.pdbx_seq_one_letter_code
_entity_poly.pdbx_strand_id
1 'polypeptide(L)'
;MKKIISGILAILLTLGSIPMTGMIQAGADTIEDTRTVAHTLYVSPDGSDSNDGSAASPFKTIEKAKETVRTLDKSGGDIVVKIADGFYSLDDTLLFSEEDSGNENCTIYYEAEEGAAPIISGGDKLSGTWTLEDSQKNIWKIPLERENKLRSLYVNGERSYMANTNGTIGAKGSYGRYTVGPNYSDTDFKWKEIFSDDFSKRTVGDRIGLDDPIYELYAKSGNNSNSIVNVVDAGEGNQALQIAHTANEDCGFTVKCDTYENALIELDYQFAADHVFNNLYESLQLQGWYKDVDNWYSFVQEKARSYTQSDQEGEVSSPIGEFPSSLQNGKWVSTKIMILNGNYFVKNWEKGTQEPKEWTCRNAMPVSGEGGRLRIYAYKGGNNSKVDIRIDNIKISAYDGKLGDQEAVEASDWAWATGTKFDGIRYSQSDLPEIRRNPEDVEIENQQVWNKNTVCVREIEDSGDGQWILKLQQPYGAIAQTPGWGVGLQGTGNHIIYNAYELLDKPGEFYFDKTEKMLYYIPRENEDLSSAEVVVPRLETILDYKGTPVASGDMNTAGRKEISGQVQYITMKGLTIAHSDWGLQKVGDSYGKSTVQAGTVYTAFSTDNWHYDMYRNLDTLPGAIQMEFAHHISILDGAIKLTGAEGVNMKNDVEDCEVTGC
;
A
#
# COMPACT_ATOMS: atom_id res chain seq x y z
N MET A 1 44.20 -42.83 -13.13
CA MET A 1 45.16 -42.32 -12.13
C MET A 1 44.48 -41.14 -11.44
N LYS A 2 43.97 -41.31 -10.21
CA LYS A 2 44.58 -40.87 -8.93
C LYS A 2 44.89 -39.35 -8.95
N LYS A 3 44.45 -38.47 -8.05
CA LYS A 3 43.79 -38.57 -6.72
C LYS A 3 43.41 -37.13 -6.25
N ILE A 4 42.26 -36.98 -5.57
CA ILE A 4 42.03 -36.35 -4.22
C ILE A 4 42.29 -34.83 -4.11
N ILE A 5 41.34 -33.97 -3.67
CA ILE A 5 40.88 -33.80 -2.27
C ILE A 5 39.34 -33.69 -2.12
N SER A 6 38.81 -34.53 -1.23
CA SER A 6 37.47 -34.56 -0.59
C SER A 6 37.50 -33.80 0.76
N GLY A 7 36.43 -33.52 1.51
CA GLY A 7 35.05 -34.04 1.53
C GLY A 7 34.14 -33.14 2.40
N ILE A 8 32.81 -33.10 2.18
CA ILE A 8 31.74 -34.05 2.54
C ILE A 8 31.38 -33.93 4.04
N LEU A 9 30.23 -33.34 4.41
CA LEU A 9 28.83 -33.85 4.43
C LEU A 9 28.51 -34.73 5.66
N ALA A 10 27.60 -34.22 6.49
CA ALA A 10 26.45 -34.84 7.16
C ALA A 10 26.42 -36.31 7.67
N ILE A 11 25.73 -36.42 8.82
CA ILE A 11 24.84 -37.47 9.37
C ILE A 11 25.38 -38.54 10.37
N LEU A 12 24.67 -38.59 11.52
CA LEU A 12 24.18 -39.74 12.35
C LEU A 12 24.71 -39.90 13.80
N LEU A 13 23.86 -39.46 14.74
CA LEU A 13 23.19 -40.22 15.82
C LEU A 13 23.95 -41.23 16.72
N THR A 14 23.75 -41.00 18.03
CA THR A 14 23.69 -41.94 19.19
C THR A 14 24.97 -42.49 19.82
N LEU A 15 25.26 -42.03 21.05
CA LEU A 15 25.33 -42.82 22.31
C LEU A 15 26.06 -42.03 23.39
N GLY A 16 25.43 -41.85 24.55
CA GLY A 16 26.08 -41.25 25.73
C GLY A 16 25.13 -40.66 26.76
N SER A 17 24.11 -41.40 27.19
CA SER A 17 23.38 -41.09 28.41
C SER A 17 24.31 -41.22 29.62
N ILE A 18 24.69 -40.08 30.23
CA ILE A 18 25.20 -40.03 31.59
C ILE A 18 24.12 -39.37 32.45
N PRO A 19 23.53 -40.05 33.44
CA PRO A 19 22.65 -39.39 34.40
C PRO A 19 23.54 -38.54 35.30
N MET A 20 23.58 -37.22 35.05
CA MET A 20 24.16 -36.29 36.01
C MET A 20 23.10 -36.00 37.07
N THR A 21 22.94 -36.94 38.01
CA THR A 21 22.24 -36.70 39.27
C THR A 21 23.17 -35.88 40.16
N GLY A 22 23.31 -34.60 39.84
CA GLY A 22 23.87 -33.59 40.71
C GLY A 22 22.73 -32.69 41.15
N MET A 23 22.23 -32.89 42.38
CA MET A 23 21.44 -31.86 43.06
C MET A 23 22.32 -30.63 43.18
N ILE A 24 22.18 -29.68 42.24
CA ILE A 24 22.49 -28.29 42.53
C ILE A 24 21.31 -27.81 43.36
N GLN A 25 21.45 -27.88 44.67
CA GLN A 25 20.66 -27.07 45.55
C GLN A 25 21.10 -25.63 45.26
N ALA A 26 20.39 -24.96 44.35
CA ALA A 26 20.46 -23.53 44.22
C ALA A 26 19.99 -22.99 45.58
N GLY A 27 20.93 -22.55 46.41
CA GLY A 27 20.60 -21.59 47.44
C GLY A 27 20.04 -20.39 46.70
N ALA A 28 18.75 -20.11 46.90
CA ALA A 28 18.22 -18.80 46.58
C ALA A 28 18.98 -17.82 47.47
N ASP A 29 20.03 -17.20 46.93
CA ASP A 29 20.54 -15.97 47.50
C ASP A 29 19.41 -14.95 47.34
N THR A 30 18.61 -14.80 48.39
CA THR A 30 17.72 -13.66 48.55
C THR A 30 18.62 -12.44 48.62
N ILE A 31 18.86 -11.79 47.48
CA ILE A 31 19.45 -10.46 47.43
C ILE A 31 18.49 -9.58 48.21
N GLU A 32 18.89 -9.14 49.41
CA GLU A 32 18.11 -8.16 50.16
C GLU A 32 17.99 -6.91 49.29
N ASP A 33 16.75 -6.50 49.06
CA ASP A 33 16.43 -5.27 48.35
C ASP A 33 16.91 -4.07 49.16
N THR A 34 18.03 -3.46 48.76
CA THR A 34 18.66 -2.34 49.47
C THR A 34 18.03 -0.98 49.15
N ARG A 35 16.92 -0.95 48.40
CA ARG A 35 16.21 0.29 48.04
C ARG A 35 15.58 0.94 49.26
N THR A 36 15.59 2.28 49.29
CA THR A 36 14.77 3.04 50.26
C THR A 36 13.41 3.28 49.64
N VAL A 37 12.41 2.50 50.04
CA VAL A 37 11.04 2.59 49.49
C VAL A 37 10.18 3.54 50.32
N ALA A 38 9.67 4.59 49.68
CA ALA A 38 8.80 5.59 50.31
C ALA A 38 7.30 5.20 50.25
N HIS A 39 6.89 4.59 49.14
CA HIS A 39 5.49 4.20 48.91
C HIS A 39 5.40 2.83 48.25
N THR A 40 4.36 2.06 48.61
CA THR A 40 4.03 0.79 47.96
C THR A 40 2.55 0.75 47.60
N LEU A 41 2.25 0.45 46.34
CA LEU A 41 0.91 0.24 45.81
C LEU A 41 0.79 -1.20 45.29
N TYR A 42 -0.43 -1.73 45.23
CA TYR A 42 -0.72 -3.10 44.81
C TYR A 42 -1.78 -3.12 43.71
N VAL A 43 -1.56 -3.95 42.69
CA VAL A 43 -2.46 -4.15 41.55
C VAL A 43 -2.76 -5.64 41.39
N SER A 44 -4.03 -6.01 41.34
CA SER A 44 -4.49 -7.40 41.20
C SER A 44 -5.71 -7.49 40.28
N PRO A 45 -5.87 -8.55 39.47
CA PRO A 45 -7.04 -8.71 38.61
C PRO A 45 -8.37 -8.78 39.40
N ASP A 46 -8.29 -9.22 40.66
CA ASP A 46 -9.42 -9.32 41.61
C ASP A 46 -9.65 -8.01 42.40
N GLY A 47 -8.84 -6.98 42.16
CA GLY A 47 -8.93 -5.67 42.81
C GLY A 47 -10.06 -4.78 42.27
N SER A 48 -10.07 -3.52 42.71
CA SER A 48 -10.98 -2.48 42.22
C SER A 48 -10.27 -1.13 42.13
N ASP A 49 -10.50 -0.37 41.07
CA ASP A 49 -9.90 0.98 40.90
C ASP A 49 -10.54 2.04 41.82
N SER A 50 -11.59 1.66 42.55
CA SER A 50 -12.14 2.44 43.67
C SER A 50 -11.41 2.21 44.99
N ASN A 51 -10.50 1.24 45.06
CA ASN A 51 -9.75 0.93 46.29
C ASN A 51 -8.64 1.97 46.52
N ASP A 52 -7.87 1.82 47.60
CA ASP A 52 -6.77 2.72 47.96
C ASP A 52 -5.38 2.24 47.47
N GLY A 53 -5.32 1.07 46.83
CA GLY A 53 -4.06 0.50 46.32
C GLY A 53 -3.19 -0.16 47.40
N SER A 54 -3.70 -0.34 48.61
CA SER A 54 -3.01 -1.10 49.66
C SER A 54 -3.02 -2.61 49.37
N ALA A 55 -2.15 -3.38 50.03
CA ALA A 55 -2.15 -4.84 49.90
C ALA A 55 -3.50 -5.49 50.27
N ALA A 56 -4.25 -4.87 51.19
CA ALA A 56 -5.56 -5.34 51.62
C ALA A 56 -6.68 -4.95 50.64
N SER A 57 -6.51 -3.85 49.90
CA SER A 57 -7.46 -3.33 48.92
C SER A 57 -6.71 -2.87 47.66
N PRO A 58 -6.23 -3.80 46.82
CA PRO A 58 -5.42 -3.46 45.65
C PRO A 58 -6.27 -2.79 44.57
N PHE A 59 -5.62 -1.98 43.73
CA PHE A 59 -6.22 -1.51 42.48
C PHE A 59 -6.46 -2.67 41.52
N LYS A 60 -7.36 -2.48 40.56
CA LYS A 60 -7.59 -3.47 39.50
C LYS A 60 -6.63 -3.28 38.34
N THR A 61 -6.36 -2.03 37.96
CA THR A 61 -5.61 -1.69 36.77
C THR A 61 -4.25 -1.07 37.09
N ILE A 62 -3.29 -1.30 36.19
CA ILE A 62 -1.99 -0.65 36.22
C ILE A 62 -2.14 0.86 35.94
N GLU A 63 -3.08 1.22 35.08
CA GLU A 63 -3.42 2.62 34.79
C GLU A 63 -3.80 3.38 36.07
N LYS A 64 -4.63 2.77 36.93
CA LYS A 64 -5.02 3.43 38.18
C LYS A 64 -3.85 3.61 39.16
N ALA A 65 -2.97 2.62 39.23
CA ALA A 65 -1.75 2.73 40.02
C ALA A 65 -0.85 3.86 39.48
N LYS A 66 -0.66 3.93 38.16
CA LYS A 66 0.10 5.00 37.49
C LYS A 66 -0.46 6.38 37.80
N GLU A 67 -1.77 6.59 37.68
CA GLU A 67 -2.43 7.85 38.08
C GLU A 67 -2.15 8.21 39.55
N THR A 68 -2.18 7.22 40.44
CA THR A 68 -1.94 7.42 41.87
C THR A 68 -0.49 7.81 42.13
N VAL A 69 0.47 7.18 41.44
CA VAL A 69 1.91 7.51 41.52
C VAL A 69 2.16 8.99 41.23
N ARG A 70 1.43 9.61 40.28
CA ARG A 70 1.56 11.05 39.97
C ARG A 70 1.32 11.96 41.17
N THR A 71 0.52 11.49 42.15
CA THR A 71 0.12 12.27 43.33
C THR A 71 1.03 12.09 44.54
N LEU A 72 1.92 11.08 44.50
CA LEU A 72 2.78 10.72 45.62
C LEU A 72 4.05 11.58 45.69
N ASP A 73 4.60 11.70 46.89
CA ASP A 73 5.86 12.42 47.10
C ASP A 73 7.04 11.60 46.56
N LYS A 74 7.81 12.20 45.66
CA LYS A 74 8.98 11.60 45.00
C LYS A 74 10.30 12.04 45.63
N SER A 75 10.27 12.64 46.82
CA SER A 75 11.47 13.10 47.54
C SER A 75 11.99 12.14 48.62
N GLY A 76 11.15 11.20 49.08
CA GLY A 76 11.44 10.32 50.21
C GLY A 76 12.07 8.96 49.88
N GLY A 77 12.28 8.64 48.60
CA GLY A 77 12.75 7.34 48.11
C GLY A 77 11.86 6.78 47.00
N ASP A 78 12.11 5.53 46.62
CA ASP A 78 11.45 4.86 45.50
C ASP A 78 9.96 4.59 45.74
N ILE A 79 9.20 4.51 44.65
CA ILE A 79 7.79 4.11 44.66
C ILE A 79 7.69 2.76 43.98
N VAL A 80 7.07 1.79 44.66
CA VAL A 80 6.94 0.42 44.17
C VAL A 80 5.48 0.05 43.96
N VAL A 81 5.11 -0.27 42.74
CA VAL A 81 3.83 -0.85 42.36
C VAL A 81 4.01 -2.36 42.20
N LYS A 82 3.49 -3.13 43.15
CA LYS A 82 3.48 -4.59 43.16
C LYS A 82 2.34 -5.12 42.31
N ILE A 83 2.66 -5.96 41.32
CA ILE A 83 1.70 -6.53 40.39
C ILE A 83 1.55 -8.01 40.69
N ALA A 84 0.36 -8.39 41.17
CA ALA A 84 0.02 -9.77 41.48
C ALA A 84 -0.01 -10.65 40.22
N ASP A 85 -0.04 -11.97 40.40
CA ASP A 85 -0.16 -12.90 39.27
C ASP A 85 -1.49 -12.71 38.53
N GLY A 86 -1.45 -12.83 37.20
CA GLY A 86 -2.67 -12.80 36.39
C GLY A 86 -2.53 -12.22 34.99
N PHE A 87 -3.67 -12.14 34.32
CA PHE A 87 -3.78 -11.60 32.96
C PHE A 87 -4.44 -10.23 33.00
N TYR A 88 -3.71 -9.22 32.57
CA TYR A 88 -4.13 -7.82 32.54
C TYR A 88 -4.37 -7.41 31.09
N SER A 89 -5.63 -7.53 30.64
CA SER A 89 -6.03 -6.93 29.35
C SER A 89 -6.09 -5.43 29.50
N LEU A 90 -5.44 -4.72 28.60
CA LEU A 90 -5.47 -3.26 28.58
C LEU A 90 -6.61 -2.75 27.73
N ASP A 91 -7.35 -1.75 28.23
CA ASP A 91 -8.36 -1.02 27.45
C ASP A 91 -7.71 -0.09 26.41
N ASP A 92 -6.54 0.47 26.71
CA ASP A 92 -5.73 1.30 25.82
C ASP A 92 -4.24 1.17 26.17
N THR A 93 -3.36 1.72 25.32
CA THR A 93 -1.92 1.80 25.52
C THR A 93 -1.61 2.47 26.87
N LEU A 94 -0.73 1.87 27.68
CA LEU A 94 -0.21 2.52 28.88
C LEU A 94 0.81 3.59 28.49
N LEU A 95 0.34 4.82 28.33
CA LEU A 95 1.17 5.99 28.06
C LEU A 95 1.85 6.48 29.35
N PHE A 96 3.17 6.47 29.38
CA PHE A 96 4.01 7.08 30.41
C PHE A 96 4.57 8.41 29.87
N SER A 97 4.12 9.51 30.45
CA SER A 97 4.60 10.86 30.12
C SER A 97 5.49 11.42 31.24
N GLU A 98 5.93 12.67 31.10
CA GLU A 98 6.71 13.37 32.11
C GLU A 98 6.06 13.40 33.51
N GLU A 99 4.73 13.35 33.59
CA GLU A 99 4.00 13.33 34.88
C GLU A 99 4.26 12.02 35.66
N ASP A 100 4.54 10.95 34.93
CA ASP A 100 4.80 9.61 35.48
C ASP A 100 6.26 9.43 35.91
N SER A 101 7.13 10.35 35.54
CA SER A 101 8.57 10.26 35.78
C SER A 101 8.93 10.21 37.27
N GLY A 102 9.93 9.41 37.59
CA GLY A 102 10.71 9.55 38.80
C GLY A 102 11.73 10.69 38.71
N ASN A 103 12.76 10.63 39.56
CA ASN A 103 13.91 11.52 39.54
C ASN A 103 15.14 10.80 40.13
N GLU A 104 16.29 11.48 40.20
CA GLU A 104 17.55 10.93 40.74
C GLU A 104 17.44 10.31 42.14
N ASN A 105 16.43 10.69 42.94
CA ASN A 105 16.21 10.19 44.30
C ASN A 105 15.01 9.23 44.41
N CYS A 106 14.29 8.98 43.32
CA CYS A 106 13.07 8.18 43.30
C CYS A 106 12.87 7.53 41.93
N THR A 107 13.10 6.23 41.84
CA THR A 107 12.68 5.42 40.68
C THR A 107 11.29 4.85 40.93
N ILE A 108 10.46 4.86 39.89
CA ILE A 108 9.13 4.23 39.92
C ILE A 108 9.25 2.80 39.40
N TYR A 109 9.04 1.82 40.28
CA TYR A 109 9.07 0.41 39.93
C TYR A 109 7.66 -0.12 39.75
N TYR A 110 7.39 -0.73 38.61
CA TYR A 110 6.26 -1.62 38.38
C TYR A 110 6.84 -3.02 38.33
N GLU A 111 6.64 -3.80 39.40
CA GLU A 111 7.31 -5.08 39.53
C GLU A 111 6.36 -6.20 39.94
N ALA A 112 6.59 -7.38 39.39
CA ALA A 112 5.85 -8.58 39.78
C ALA A 112 6.01 -8.85 41.28
N GLU A 113 4.95 -9.32 41.91
CA GLU A 113 5.03 -9.91 43.24
C GLU A 113 5.95 -11.14 43.24
N GLU A 114 6.46 -11.50 44.41
CA GLU A 114 7.37 -12.65 44.52
C GLU A 114 6.69 -13.94 44.05
N GLY A 115 7.27 -14.59 43.03
CA GLY A 115 6.74 -15.80 42.42
C GLY A 115 5.58 -15.59 41.44
N ALA A 116 5.13 -14.35 41.21
CA ALA A 116 4.12 -14.02 40.21
C ALA A 116 4.71 -13.94 38.80
N ALA A 117 3.89 -14.20 37.78
CA ALA A 117 4.25 -14.07 36.36
C ALA A 117 3.15 -13.30 35.60
N PRO A 118 2.89 -12.02 35.95
CA PRO A 118 1.82 -11.24 35.35
C PRO A 118 2.03 -11.03 33.84
N ILE A 119 0.94 -11.13 33.09
CA ILE A 119 0.89 -10.86 31.66
C ILE A 119 0.14 -9.55 31.44
N ILE A 120 0.85 -8.53 30.96
CA ILE A 120 0.27 -7.28 30.45
C ILE A 120 0.02 -7.49 28.96
N SER A 121 -1.26 -7.51 28.60
CA SER A 121 -1.72 -7.96 27.30
C SER A 121 -2.30 -6.81 26.48
N GLY A 122 -1.82 -6.66 25.24
CA GLY A 122 -2.45 -5.81 24.22
C GLY A 122 -3.68 -6.46 23.56
N GLY A 123 -4.07 -7.66 24.00
CA GLY A 123 -5.20 -8.42 23.47
C GLY A 123 -6.11 -8.99 24.54
N ASP A 124 -7.33 -9.30 24.13
CA ASP A 124 -8.40 -9.79 25.00
C ASP A 124 -8.51 -11.31 24.98
N LYS A 125 -8.87 -11.91 26.13
CA LYS A 125 -9.30 -13.30 26.17
C LYS A 125 -10.68 -13.40 25.51
N LEU A 126 -10.76 -14.18 24.45
CA LEU A 126 -12.02 -14.48 23.78
C LEU A 126 -12.85 -15.41 24.66
N SER A 127 -14.10 -15.02 24.87
CA SER A 127 -15.08 -15.80 25.62
C SER A 127 -16.26 -16.17 24.73
N GLY A 128 -16.94 -17.26 25.06
CA GLY A 128 -18.08 -17.75 24.30
C GLY A 128 -17.98 -19.24 24.02
N THR A 129 -18.84 -19.73 23.13
CA THR A 129 -18.90 -21.15 22.77
C THR A 129 -18.62 -21.31 21.30
N TRP A 130 -17.59 -22.09 21.00
CA TRP A 130 -17.28 -22.51 19.64
C TRP A 130 -18.37 -23.45 19.11
N THR A 131 -18.74 -23.26 17.85
CA THR A 131 -19.70 -24.11 17.15
C THR A 131 -19.05 -24.71 15.90
N LEU A 132 -19.33 -25.98 15.63
CA LEU A 132 -18.82 -26.65 14.44
C LEU A 132 -19.52 -26.09 13.20
N GLU A 133 -18.73 -25.56 12.27
CA GLU A 133 -19.21 -25.02 10.98
C GLU A 133 -19.10 -26.09 9.87
N ASP A 134 -17.92 -26.71 9.75
CA ASP A 134 -17.65 -27.73 8.73
C ASP A 134 -17.02 -28.96 9.37
N SER A 135 -17.77 -30.06 9.41
CA SER A 135 -17.30 -31.33 9.97
C SER A 135 -16.25 -32.06 9.13
N GLN A 136 -16.17 -31.80 7.81
CA GLN A 136 -15.20 -32.45 6.93
C GLN A 136 -13.82 -31.80 7.05
N LYS A 137 -13.80 -30.48 7.19
CA LYS A 137 -12.57 -29.70 7.38
C LYS A 137 -12.23 -29.44 8.84
N ASN A 138 -13.10 -29.82 9.76
CA ASN A 138 -13.01 -29.50 11.20
C ASN A 138 -12.91 -27.99 11.45
N ILE A 139 -13.70 -27.18 10.73
CA ILE A 139 -13.77 -25.73 10.93
C ILE A 139 -14.78 -25.44 12.02
N TRP A 140 -14.35 -24.68 13.02
CA TRP A 140 -15.17 -24.16 14.10
C TRP A 140 -15.31 -22.65 13.97
N LYS A 141 -16.39 -22.09 14.52
CA LYS A 141 -16.62 -20.64 14.53
C LYS A 141 -17.12 -20.12 15.87
N ILE A 142 -16.85 -18.85 16.10
CA ILE A 142 -17.29 -18.09 17.27
C ILE A 142 -17.49 -16.61 16.88
N PRO A 143 -18.48 -15.90 17.46
CA PRO A 143 -18.61 -14.47 17.27
C PRO A 143 -17.40 -13.69 17.75
N LEU A 144 -17.00 -12.68 16.98
CA LEU A 144 -15.94 -11.74 17.31
C LEU A 144 -16.32 -10.33 16.85
N GLU A 145 -16.70 -9.47 17.80
CA GLU A 145 -16.98 -8.06 17.54
C GLU A 145 -15.69 -7.29 17.29
N ARG A 146 -15.39 -7.02 16.01
CA ARG A 146 -14.18 -6.33 15.58
C ARG A 146 -14.36 -5.68 14.20
N GLU A 147 -13.81 -4.48 14.03
CA GLU A 147 -13.88 -3.73 12.76
C GLU A 147 -12.67 -3.92 11.85
N ASN A 148 -11.49 -4.18 12.43
CA ASN A 148 -10.24 -4.27 11.69
C ASN A 148 -9.87 -5.72 11.41
N LYS A 149 -9.05 -5.94 10.38
CA LYS A 149 -8.55 -7.28 10.05
C LYS A 149 -7.80 -7.88 11.26
N LEU A 150 -7.87 -9.20 11.42
CA LEU A 150 -7.12 -9.94 12.43
C LEU A 150 -5.93 -10.63 11.75
N ARG A 151 -4.70 -10.30 12.17
CA ARG A 151 -3.46 -10.86 11.58
C ARG A 151 -2.76 -11.89 12.47
N SER A 152 -3.12 -11.94 13.73
CA SER A 152 -2.59 -12.90 14.70
C SER A 152 -3.72 -13.36 15.62
N LEU A 153 -3.68 -14.63 16.00
CA LEU A 153 -4.56 -15.25 16.98
C LEU A 153 -3.68 -16.18 17.83
N TYR A 154 -3.93 -16.24 19.13
CA TYR A 154 -3.19 -17.14 20.02
C TYR A 154 -4.16 -18.12 20.67
N VAL A 155 -3.82 -19.41 20.65
CA VAL A 155 -4.61 -20.49 21.25
C VAL A 155 -3.69 -21.28 22.16
N ASN A 156 -4.02 -21.34 23.46
CA ASN A 156 -3.23 -21.97 24.52
C ASN A 156 -1.76 -21.48 24.53
N GLY A 157 -1.54 -20.19 24.27
CA GLY A 157 -0.21 -19.57 24.21
C GLY A 157 0.58 -19.80 22.92
N GLU A 158 0.01 -20.52 21.94
CA GLU A 158 0.63 -20.76 20.63
C GLU A 158 0.03 -19.87 19.53
N ARG A 159 0.88 -19.33 18.65
CA ARG A 159 0.45 -18.49 17.52
C ARG A 159 -0.23 -19.32 16.44
N SER A 160 -1.48 -19.00 16.14
CA SER A 160 -2.23 -19.47 14.97
C SER A 160 -1.97 -18.57 13.76
N TYR A 161 -2.16 -19.11 12.55
CA TYR A 161 -1.78 -18.46 11.29
C TYR A 161 -3.02 -18.12 10.46
N MET A 162 -3.00 -17.00 9.73
CA MET A 162 -4.05 -16.72 8.75
C MET A 162 -4.07 -17.81 7.68
N ALA A 163 -5.26 -18.23 7.28
CA ALA A 163 -5.48 -19.11 6.13
C ALA A 163 -4.69 -18.61 4.90
N ASN A 164 -4.02 -19.52 4.19
CA ASN A 164 -3.15 -19.15 3.07
C ASN A 164 -3.09 -20.25 2.01
N THR A 165 -2.61 -19.89 0.81
CA THR A 165 -2.33 -20.88 -0.24
C THR A 165 -1.34 -21.93 0.25
N ASN A 166 -1.49 -23.18 -0.22
CA ASN A 166 -0.57 -24.24 0.17
C ASN A 166 0.82 -24.06 -0.45
N GLY A 167 1.66 -23.28 0.23
CA GLY A 167 2.92 -22.80 -0.30
C GLY A 167 2.73 -21.67 -1.30
N THR A 168 3.75 -21.44 -2.12
CA THR A 168 3.75 -20.35 -3.09
C THR A 168 3.04 -20.74 -4.39
N ILE A 169 2.27 -19.81 -4.94
CA ILE A 169 1.69 -19.89 -6.29
C ILE A 169 2.44 -18.95 -7.25
N GLY A 170 2.43 -19.27 -8.54
CA GLY A 170 3.16 -18.49 -9.55
C GLY A 170 2.32 -17.35 -10.12
N ALA A 171 2.72 -16.10 -9.86
CA ALA A 171 2.13 -14.92 -10.50
C ALA A 171 2.39 -14.92 -12.02
N LYS A 172 1.36 -14.57 -12.80
CA LYS A 172 1.33 -14.65 -14.28
C LYS A 172 1.55 -13.31 -14.97
N GLY A 173 2.03 -12.30 -14.25
CA GLY A 173 2.34 -10.98 -14.78
C GLY A 173 1.50 -9.87 -14.17
N SER A 174 2.01 -8.65 -14.31
CA SER A 174 1.35 -7.41 -13.92
C SER A 174 0.11 -7.12 -14.77
N TYR A 175 -0.89 -6.48 -14.16
CA TYR A 175 -2.13 -6.02 -14.79
C TYR A 175 -2.35 -4.54 -14.48
N GLY A 176 -2.92 -3.80 -15.43
CA GLY A 176 -3.34 -2.42 -15.21
C GLY A 176 -2.20 -1.44 -15.06
N ARG A 177 -2.56 -0.17 -15.02
CA ARG A 177 -1.68 0.93 -14.65
C ARG A 177 -2.38 1.76 -13.58
N TYR A 178 -1.69 1.97 -12.46
CA TYR A 178 -2.09 2.92 -11.43
C TYR A 178 -1.10 4.09 -11.43
N THR A 179 -1.62 5.30 -11.46
CA THR A 179 -0.82 6.52 -11.52
C THR A 179 -0.90 7.27 -10.21
N VAL A 180 0.26 7.58 -9.65
CA VAL A 180 0.43 8.40 -8.44
C VAL A 180 0.62 9.88 -8.82
N GLY A 181 -0.09 10.75 -8.10
CA GLY A 181 -0.13 12.21 -8.23
C GLY A 181 -1.58 12.71 -8.33
N PRO A 182 -1.83 14.03 -8.51
CA PRO A 182 -3.19 14.54 -8.55
C PRO A 182 -4.00 13.85 -9.64
N ASN A 183 -5.03 13.11 -9.23
CA ASN A 183 -5.99 12.46 -10.11
C ASN A 183 -7.15 13.42 -10.32
N TYR A 184 -6.93 14.43 -11.17
CA TYR A 184 -7.97 15.39 -11.48
C TYR A 184 -9.07 14.70 -12.31
N SER A 185 -10.34 14.87 -11.99
CA SER A 185 -11.45 14.53 -12.89
C SER A 185 -11.65 15.64 -13.93
N ASP A 186 -12.11 15.30 -15.14
CA ASP A 186 -12.54 16.34 -16.09
C ASP A 186 -13.69 17.19 -15.52
N THR A 187 -14.50 16.64 -14.61
CA THR A 187 -15.59 17.35 -13.94
C THR A 187 -15.14 18.32 -12.86
N ASP A 188 -13.88 18.26 -12.41
CA ASP A 188 -13.35 19.16 -11.38
C ASP A 188 -13.15 20.59 -11.92
N PHE A 189 -13.18 20.74 -13.24
CA PHE A 189 -12.91 21.99 -13.92
C PHE A 189 -14.11 22.48 -14.71
N LYS A 190 -14.16 23.81 -14.84
CA LYS A 190 -15.07 24.46 -15.78
C LYS A 190 -14.39 24.58 -17.13
N TRP A 191 -15.03 24.02 -18.14
CA TRP A 191 -14.55 24.04 -19.51
C TRP A 191 -15.47 24.90 -20.37
N LYS A 192 -14.89 25.79 -21.16
CA LYS A 192 -15.58 26.57 -22.17
C LYS A 192 -15.25 25.99 -23.54
N GLU A 193 -16.26 25.52 -24.24
CA GLU A 193 -16.11 25.07 -25.62
C GLU A 193 -15.57 26.21 -26.49
N ILE A 194 -14.46 25.93 -27.18
CA ILE A 194 -13.84 26.87 -28.14
C ILE A 194 -13.94 26.35 -29.57
N PHE A 195 -14.14 25.04 -29.74
CA PHE A 195 -14.31 24.41 -31.04
C PHE A 195 -15.11 23.11 -30.90
N SER A 196 -16.02 22.87 -31.84
CA SER A 196 -16.67 21.57 -32.01
C SER A 196 -17.03 21.33 -33.48
N ASP A 197 -16.95 20.07 -33.90
CA ASP A 197 -17.36 19.63 -35.22
C ASP A 197 -17.89 18.19 -35.17
N ASP A 198 -19.06 18.00 -35.78
CA ASP A 198 -19.77 16.74 -35.86
C ASP A 198 -19.90 16.42 -37.35
N PHE A 199 -19.07 15.50 -37.82
CA PHE A 199 -18.97 15.17 -39.23
C PHE A 199 -20.19 14.41 -39.73
N SER A 200 -20.99 13.82 -38.83
CA SER A 200 -22.30 13.23 -39.12
C SER A 200 -23.36 14.26 -39.55
N LYS A 201 -23.01 15.56 -39.54
CA LYS A 201 -23.84 16.65 -40.09
C LYS A 201 -23.31 17.21 -41.42
N ARG A 202 -22.14 16.74 -41.91
CA ARG A 202 -21.50 17.24 -43.14
C ARG A 202 -21.90 16.41 -44.36
N THR A 203 -21.60 16.89 -45.57
CA THR A 203 -21.97 16.16 -46.79
C THR A 203 -20.86 15.18 -47.17
N VAL A 204 -21.23 13.95 -47.54
CA VAL A 204 -20.27 12.97 -48.07
C VAL A 204 -19.53 13.55 -49.29
N GLY A 205 -18.21 13.49 -49.26
CA GLY A 205 -17.32 14.04 -50.28
C GLY A 205 -16.72 15.40 -49.93
N ASP A 206 -17.22 16.08 -48.90
CA ASP A 206 -16.65 17.35 -48.43
C ASP A 206 -15.18 17.16 -48.04
N ARG A 207 -14.29 17.98 -48.62
CA ARG A 207 -12.86 17.98 -48.29
C ARG A 207 -12.56 19.09 -47.29
N ILE A 208 -11.92 18.77 -46.17
CA ILE A 208 -11.51 19.79 -45.21
C ILE A 208 -10.19 20.46 -45.65
N GLY A 209 -9.97 21.71 -45.23
CA GLY A 209 -8.71 22.43 -45.44
C GLY A 209 -8.42 22.94 -46.86
N LEU A 210 -9.33 22.75 -47.82
CA LEU A 210 -9.30 23.48 -49.10
C LEU A 210 -10.20 24.72 -49.08
N ASP A 211 -11.34 24.65 -48.39
CA ASP A 211 -12.34 25.73 -48.31
C ASP A 211 -12.83 26.02 -46.87
N ASP A 212 -12.20 25.41 -45.85
CA ASP A 212 -12.58 25.56 -44.44
C ASP A 212 -11.51 26.37 -43.68
N PRO A 213 -11.84 27.55 -43.10
CA PRO A 213 -10.85 28.42 -42.47
C PRO A 213 -10.25 27.83 -41.18
N ILE A 214 -10.90 26.83 -40.59
CA ILE A 214 -10.51 26.23 -39.31
C ILE A 214 -9.54 25.06 -39.51
N TYR A 215 -9.70 24.31 -40.60
CA TYR A 215 -8.85 23.16 -40.90
C TYR A 215 -7.73 23.48 -41.88
N GLU A 216 -6.57 22.84 -41.71
CA GLU A 216 -5.48 22.83 -42.69
C GLU A 216 -5.06 21.40 -42.99
N LEU A 217 -4.98 21.03 -44.27
CA LEU A 217 -4.48 19.71 -44.68
C LEU A 217 -2.99 19.58 -44.34
N TYR A 218 -2.61 18.42 -43.82
CA TYR A 218 -1.24 18.10 -43.47
C TYR A 218 -0.75 16.85 -44.21
N ALA A 219 0.36 17.02 -44.91
CA ALA A 219 1.21 15.94 -45.39
C ALA A 219 2.68 16.33 -45.11
N LYS A 220 3.50 15.38 -44.66
CA LYS A 220 4.91 15.67 -44.33
C LYS A 220 5.69 16.25 -45.52
N SER A 221 5.44 15.76 -46.72
CA SER A 221 6.05 16.27 -47.96
C SER A 221 5.57 17.66 -48.36
N GLY A 222 4.49 18.18 -47.74
CA GLY A 222 3.74 19.34 -48.21
C GLY A 222 2.86 19.04 -49.45
N ASN A 223 2.88 17.82 -49.97
CA ASN A 223 2.06 17.43 -51.12
C ASN A 223 0.75 16.75 -50.69
N ASN A 224 -0.29 17.56 -50.51
CA ASN A 224 -1.61 17.09 -50.11
C ASN A 224 -2.41 16.38 -51.23
N SER A 225 -1.86 16.21 -52.44
CA SER A 225 -2.59 15.57 -53.55
C SER A 225 -2.83 14.07 -53.35
N ASN A 226 -1.98 13.41 -52.55
CA ASN A 226 -2.09 11.99 -52.22
C ASN A 226 -2.96 11.75 -50.98
N SER A 227 -3.19 12.81 -50.19
CA SER A 227 -3.92 12.81 -48.93
C SER A 227 -5.42 12.79 -49.17
N ILE A 228 -6.08 11.80 -48.59
CA ILE A 228 -7.52 11.64 -48.63
C ILE A 228 -8.04 12.03 -47.26
N VAL A 229 -8.43 13.29 -47.14
CA VAL A 229 -9.07 13.85 -45.94
C VAL A 229 -10.42 14.46 -46.30
N ASN A 230 -11.45 13.62 -46.28
CA ASN A 230 -12.79 13.99 -46.70
C ASN A 230 -13.85 13.26 -45.89
N VAL A 231 -15.06 13.80 -45.89
CA VAL A 231 -16.22 13.19 -45.26
C VAL A 231 -16.64 11.96 -46.07
N VAL A 232 -16.80 10.83 -45.40
CA VAL A 232 -17.24 9.55 -45.97
C VAL A 232 -18.43 9.00 -45.20
N ASP A 233 -19.19 8.13 -45.85
CA ASP A 233 -20.18 7.30 -45.16
C ASP A 233 -19.46 6.27 -44.27
N ALA A 234 -19.74 6.32 -42.97
CA ALA A 234 -19.14 5.43 -41.99
C ALA A 234 -20.03 4.21 -41.66
N GLY A 235 -21.21 4.10 -42.28
CA GLY A 235 -22.22 3.08 -42.01
C GLY A 235 -23.34 3.57 -41.09
N GLU A 236 -24.48 2.88 -41.12
CA GLU A 236 -25.67 3.15 -40.28
C GLU A 236 -26.24 4.58 -40.40
N GLY A 237 -25.94 5.29 -41.48
CA GLY A 237 -26.39 6.66 -41.72
C GLY A 237 -25.52 7.74 -41.06
N ASN A 238 -24.37 7.38 -40.50
CA ASN A 238 -23.40 8.32 -39.93
C ASN A 238 -22.30 8.66 -40.93
N GLN A 239 -21.81 9.90 -40.88
CA GLN A 239 -20.69 10.36 -41.69
C GLN A 239 -19.49 10.64 -40.79
N ALA A 240 -18.29 10.41 -41.31
CA ALA A 240 -17.07 10.64 -40.57
C ALA A 240 -16.01 11.24 -41.47
N LEU A 241 -15.06 11.95 -40.87
CA LEU A 241 -13.89 12.41 -41.58
C LEU A 241 -12.91 11.24 -41.74
N GLN A 242 -12.60 10.87 -42.98
CA GLN A 242 -11.58 9.87 -43.27
C GLN A 242 -10.18 10.53 -43.24
N ILE A 243 -9.21 9.84 -42.66
CA ILE A 243 -7.78 10.02 -42.90
C ILE A 243 -7.29 8.77 -43.63
N ALA A 244 -7.01 8.91 -44.92
CA ALA A 244 -6.41 7.87 -45.73
C ALA A 244 -5.30 8.44 -46.61
N HIS A 245 -4.34 7.59 -46.99
CA HIS A 245 -3.21 8.05 -47.80
C HIS A 245 -2.70 6.98 -48.76
N THR A 246 -2.32 7.41 -49.96
CA THR A 246 -1.74 6.53 -50.99
C THR A 246 -0.21 6.52 -51.00
N ALA A 247 0.44 7.50 -50.36
CA ALA A 247 1.91 7.59 -50.26
C ALA A 247 2.44 7.17 -48.88
N ASN A 248 3.73 6.81 -48.80
CA ASN A 248 4.38 6.38 -47.55
C ASN A 248 4.91 7.60 -46.76
N GLU A 249 4.02 8.30 -46.07
CA GLU A 249 4.34 9.49 -45.26
C GLU A 249 3.24 9.77 -44.22
N ASP A 250 3.40 10.88 -43.48
CA ASP A 250 2.37 11.41 -42.58
C ASP A 250 1.27 12.09 -43.38
N CYS A 251 0.02 11.81 -43.03
CA CYS A 251 -1.16 12.46 -43.61
C CYS A 251 -2.24 12.71 -42.56
N GLY A 252 -2.87 13.87 -42.61
CA GLY A 252 -3.97 14.23 -41.71
C GLY A 252 -4.37 15.69 -41.87
N PHE A 253 -4.73 16.31 -40.77
CA PHE A 253 -5.16 17.69 -40.74
C PHE A 253 -4.77 18.38 -39.44
N THR A 254 -4.80 19.70 -39.49
CA THR A 254 -4.62 20.58 -38.34
C THR A 254 -5.91 21.33 -38.08
N VAL A 255 -6.33 21.38 -36.82
CA VAL A 255 -7.40 22.22 -36.31
C VAL A 255 -6.77 23.48 -35.73
N LYS A 256 -7.18 24.65 -36.22
CA LYS A 256 -6.85 25.93 -35.58
C LYS A 256 -7.76 26.11 -34.36
N CYS A 257 -7.17 26.33 -33.20
CA CYS A 257 -7.88 26.51 -31.94
C CYS A 257 -7.17 27.58 -31.11
N ASP A 258 -7.90 28.27 -30.23
CA ASP A 258 -7.30 29.32 -29.41
C ASP A 258 -6.21 28.76 -28.46
N THR A 259 -6.41 27.54 -27.96
CA THR A 259 -5.44 26.80 -27.16
C THR A 259 -5.69 25.29 -27.28
N TYR A 260 -4.66 24.49 -27.06
CA TYR A 260 -4.77 23.09 -26.65
C TYR A 260 -4.13 22.83 -25.27
N GLU A 261 -3.46 23.83 -24.70
CA GLU A 261 -2.96 23.77 -23.33
C GLU A 261 -4.07 24.16 -22.35
N ASN A 262 -4.15 23.47 -21.21
CA ASN A 262 -5.26 23.63 -20.27
C ASN A 262 -6.61 23.47 -21.00
N ALA A 263 -6.75 22.35 -21.72
CA ALA A 263 -7.89 22.06 -22.57
C ALA A 263 -8.41 20.63 -22.35
N LEU A 264 -9.71 20.45 -22.56
CA LEU A 264 -10.36 19.15 -22.69
C LEU A 264 -10.65 18.91 -24.17
N ILE A 265 -10.01 17.89 -24.73
CA ILE A 265 -10.17 17.45 -26.11
C ILE A 265 -10.98 16.17 -26.10
N GLU A 266 -12.03 16.12 -26.90
CA GLU A 266 -12.90 14.95 -27.06
C GLU A 266 -12.95 14.61 -28.56
N LEU A 267 -12.88 13.32 -28.89
CA LEU A 267 -13.13 12.85 -30.25
C LEU A 267 -13.55 11.38 -30.25
N ASP A 268 -14.25 10.99 -31.30
CA ASP A 268 -14.46 9.59 -31.65
C ASP A 268 -13.55 9.20 -32.81
N TYR A 269 -13.00 7.99 -32.76
CA TYR A 269 -12.29 7.44 -33.91
C TYR A 269 -12.63 5.96 -34.15
N GLN A 270 -12.37 5.51 -35.38
CA GLN A 270 -12.47 4.12 -35.79
C GLN A 270 -11.39 3.80 -36.81
N PHE A 271 -10.64 2.72 -36.61
CA PHE A 271 -9.88 2.10 -37.69
C PHE A 271 -10.85 1.33 -38.59
N ALA A 272 -10.85 1.58 -39.90
CA ALA A 272 -11.73 0.86 -40.82
C ALA A 272 -11.50 -0.66 -40.72
N ALA A 273 -12.52 -1.47 -41.07
CA ALA A 273 -12.47 -2.93 -40.92
C ALA A 273 -11.22 -3.57 -41.57
N ASP A 274 -10.78 -3.05 -42.70
CA ASP A 274 -9.61 -3.51 -43.46
C ASP A 274 -8.35 -2.64 -43.28
N HIS A 275 -8.32 -1.79 -42.24
CA HIS A 275 -7.14 -1.04 -41.83
C HIS A 275 -5.96 -1.97 -41.46
N VAL A 276 -4.73 -1.61 -41.82
CA VAL A 276 -3.55 -2.42 -41.50
C VAL A 276 -2.34 -1.53 -41.18
N PHE A 277 -1.83 -1.67 -39.96
CA PHE A 277 -0.48 -1.24 -39.60
C PHE A 277 0.48 -2.43 -39.58
N ASN A 278 1.52 -2.38 -40.40
CA ASN A 278 2.54 -3.42 -40.56
C ASN A 278 3.93 -3.00 -40.06
N ASN A 279 4.12 -1.74 -39.64
CA ASN A 279 5.41 -1.24 -39.15
C ASN A 279 5.30 -0.64 -37.73
N LEU A 280 6.39 -0.73 -36.97
CA LEU A 280 6.46 -0.34 -35.54
C LEU A 280 6.12 1.14 -35.26
N TYR A 281 6.33 2.02 -36.24
CA TYR A 281 6.15 3.48 -36.09
C TYR A 281 4.79 3.99 -36.58
N GLU A 282 3.92 3.12 -37.08
CA GLU A 282 2.61 3.52 -37.59
C GLU A 282 1.61 3.69 -36.44
N SER A 283 0.90 4.81 -36.45
CA SER A 283 -0.06 5.20 -35.43
C SER A 283 -0.95 6.33 -35.93
N LEU A 284 -2.11 6.49 -35.31
CA LEU A 284 -2.84 7.75 -35.24
C LEU A 284 -2.16 8.61 -34.16
N GLN A 285 -1.92 9.88 -34.42
CA GLN A 285 -1.20 10.77 -33.52
C GLN A 285 -1.90 12.11 -33.36
N LEU A 286 -1.82 12.66 -32.14
CA LEU A 286 -2.19 14.03 -31.83
C LEU A 286 -0.93 14.82 -31.45
N GLN A 287 -0.76 15.96 -32.11
CA GLN A 287 0.36 16.88 -31.95
C GLN A 287 -0.10 18.30 -31.60
N GLY A 288 0.62 18.93 -30.70
CA GLY A 288 0.50 20.36 -30.42
C GLY A 288 1.63 21.14 -31.10
N TRP A 289 1.33 22.34 -31.63
CA TRP A 289 2.37 23.30 -32.02
C TRP A 289 2.64 24.29 -30.90
N TYR A 290 3.88 24.31 -30.43
CA TYR A 290 4.34 25.14 -29.34
C TYR A 290 5.06 26.36 -29.89
N LYS A 291 4.51 27.55 -29.62
CA LYS A 291 5.00 28.84 -30.13
C LYS A 291 6.41 29.16 -29.63
N ASP A 292 6.70 28.83 -28.37
CA ASP A 292 7.96 29.17 -27.71
C ASP A 292 9.18 28.48 -28.34
N VAL A 293 8.97 27.27 -28.88
CA VAL A 293 10.01 26.48 -29.55
C VAL A 293 9.79 26.36 -31.06
N ASP A 294 8.75 27.02 -31.58
CA ASP A 294 8.29 26.98 -32.97
C ASP A 294 8.33 25.57 -33.58
N ASN A 295 7.78 24.59 -32.87
CA ASN A 295 7.86 23.19 -33.30
C ASN A 295 6.65 22.35 -32.84
N TRP A 296 6.48 21.20 -33.49
CA TRP A 296 5.42 20.24 -33.22
C TRP A 296 5.90 19.09 -32.33
N TYR A 297 5.12 18.74 -31.31
CA TYR A 297 5.40 17.57 -30.47
C TYR A 297 4.16 16.70 -30.28
N SER A 298 4.34 15.38 -30.41
CA SER A 298 3.28 14.40 -30.21
C SER A 298 3.09 14.14 -28.72
N PHE A 299 1.85 14.19 -28.26
CA PHE A 299 1.50 13.85 -26.88
C PHE A 299 0.49 12.69 -26.78
N VAL A 300 -0.19 12.30 -27.87
CA VAL A 300 -0.93 11.02 -27.95
C VAL A 300 -0.50 10.26 -29.19
N GLN A 301 -0.32 8.94 -29.04
CA GLN A 301 -0.03 8.01 -30.13
C GLN A 301 -0.87 6.74 -29.95
N GLU A 302 -1.80 6.52 -30.88
CA GLU A 302 -2.77 5.43 -30.90
C GLU A 302 -2.37 4.38 -31.95
N LYS A 303 -2.15 3.13 -31.53
CA LYS A 303 -1.77 2.02 -32.42
C LYS A 303 -2.91 1.02 -32.52
N ALA A 304 -3.26 0.60 -33.74
CA ALA A 304 -4.10 -0.57 -33.95
C ALA A 304 -3.31 -1.84 -33.56
N ARG A 305 -3.89 -2.76 -32.77
CA ARG A 305 -3.26 -4.06 -32.46
C ARG A 305 -3.19 -4.92 -33.73
N SER A 306 -2.02 -4.99 -34.37
CA SER A 306 -1.69 -6.06 -35.32
C SER A 306 -0.81 -7.10 -34.62
N TYR A 307 -1.38 -8.28 -34.36
CA TYR A 307 -0.61 -9.46 -33.97
C TYR A 307 0.40 -9.78 -35.09
N THR A 308 1.71 -9.83 -34.77
CA THR A 308 2.76 -10.72 -35.34
C THR A 308 4.21 -10.30 -35.00
N GLN A 309 4.49 -9.81 -33.79
CA GLN A 309 5.85 -9.87 -33.25
C GLN A 309 5.81 -10.22 -31.77
N SER A 310 6.33 -11.41 -31.47
CA SER A 310 6.57 -11.94 -30.14
C SER A 310 7.28 -10.91 -29.26
N ASP A 311 6.75 -10.70 -28.06
CA ASP A 311 7.36 -9.92 -26.99
C ASP A 311 8.82 -10.35 -26.78
N GLN A 312 9.76 -9.52 -27.23
CA GLN A 312 10.98 -9.33 -26.48
C GLN A 312 10.67 -8.24 -25.47
N GLU A 313 10.22 -8.69 -24.29
CA GLU A 313 10.19 -7.90 -23.06
C GLU A 313 11.62 -7.43 -22.76
N GLY A 314 11.94 -6.26 -23.28
CA GLY A 314 13.19 -5.56 -23.06
C GLY A 314 12.96 -4.10 -23.40
N GLU A 315 12.77 -3.28 -22.37
CA GLU A 315 12.80 -1.81 -22.41
C GLU A 315 12.20 -1.16 -23.67
N VAL A 316 10.88 -1.03 -23.72
CA VAL A 316 10.28 0.12 -24.38
C VAL A 316 9.47 0.87 -23.35
N SER A 317 10.09 1.88 -22.74
CA SER A 317 9.37 2.96 -22.07
C SER A 317 8.43 3.60 -23.10
N SER A 318 7.19 3.14 -23.19
CA SER A 318 6.17 3.77 -24.02
C SER A 318 5.02 4.29 -23.16
N PRO A 319 4.68 5.57 -23.26
CA PRO A 319 3.67 6.23 -22.43
C PRO A 319 2.26 5.84 -22.89
N ILE A 320 1.78 4.63 -22.60
CA ILE A 320 0.46 4.20 -23.12
C ILE A 320 -0.35 3.46 -22.05
N GLY A 321 -1.56 3.98 -21.77
CA GLY A 321 -2.55 3.34 -20.91
C GLY A 321 -2.94 1.95 -21.41
N GLU A 322 -3.47 1.09 -20.53
CA GLU A 322 -4.03 -0.17 -21.00
C GLU A 322 -5.24 0.12 -21.91
N PHE A 323 -5.16 -0.40 -23.14
CA PHE A 323 -6.27 -0.36 -24.06
C PHE A 323 -7.36 -1.34 -23.65
N PRO A 324 -8.65 -1.01 -23.83
CA PRO A 324 -9.69 -2.03 -23.76
C PRO A 324 -9.33 -3.16 -24.73
N SER A 325 -9.53 -4.40 -24.29
CA SER A 325 -9.33 -5.61 -25.10
C SER A 325 -10.13 -5.62 -26.40
N SER A 326 -11.04 -4.65 -26.60
CA SER A 326 -12.00 -4.50 -27.69
C SER A 326 -11.59 -3.56 -28.83
N LEU A 327 -10.38 -2.99 -28.88
CA LEU A 327 -9.88 -2.23 -30.03
C LEU A 327 -9.64 -3.16 -31.24
N GLN A 328 -10.73 -3.53 -31.89
CA GLN A 328 -10.78 -4.24 -33.17
C GLN A 328 -11.11 -3.24 -34.26
N ASN A 329 -10.49 -3.41 -35.43
CA ASN A 329 -10.92 -2.72 -36.64
C ASN A 329 -12.44 -2.82 -36.80
N GLY A 330 -13.09 -1.72 -37.17
CA GLY A 330 -14.53 -1.63 -37.35
C GLY A 330 -15.33 -1.29 -36.09
N LYS A 331 -14.70 -1.07 -34.93
CA LYS A 331 -15.37 -0.54 -33.73
C LYS A 331 -15.03 0.94 -33.52
N TRP A 332 -16.01 1.69 -33.03
CA TRP A 332 -15.84 3.09 -32.64
C TRP A 332 -15.32 3.20 -31.22
N VAL A 333 -14.36 4.11 -31.02
CA VAL A 333 -13.74 4.41 -29.74
C VAL A 333 -13.98 5.88 -29.42
N SER A 334 -14.54 6.15 -28.25
CA SER A 334 -14.64 7.50 -27.70
C SER A 334 -13.40 7.79 -26.87
N THR A 335 -12.84 9.00 -27.06
CA THR A 335 -11.58 9.45 -26.46
C THR A 335 -11.78 10.79 -25.78
N LYS A 336 -11.32 10.89 -24.53
CA LYS A 336 -11.14 12.16 -23.83
C LYS A 336 -9.67 12.36 -23.48
N ILE A 337 -9.17 13.55 -23.76
CA ILE A 337 -7.82 13.98 -23.42
C ILE A 337 -7.91 15.30 -22.66
N MET A 338 -7.56 15.28 -21.39
CA MET A 338 -7.42 16.50 -20.60
C MET A 338 -5.95 16.90 -20.58
N ILE A 339 -5.63 18.13 -20.96
CA ILE A 339 -4.30 18.71 -20.85
C ILE A 339 -4.38 19.75 -19.75
N LEU A 340 -3.57 19.64 -18.71
CA LEU A 340 -3.61 20.54 -17.56
C LEU A 340 -2.22 20.67 -16.94
N ASN A 341 -1.76 21.91 -16.71
CA ASN A 341 -0.51 22.22 -16.02
C ASN A 341 0.70 21.41 -16.56
N GLY A 342 0.92 21.39 -17.87
CA GLY A 342 2.04 20.66 -18.48
C GLY A 342 1.95 19.13 -18.36
N ASN A 343 0.78 18.59 -18.03
CA ASN A 343 0.48 17.16 -18.05
C ASN A 343 -0.68 16.89 -19.00
N TYR A 344 -0.80 15.66 -19.48
CA TYR A 344 -2.01 15.19 -20.15
C TYR A 344 -2.51 13.88 -19.59
N PHE A 345 -3.82 13.71 -19.65
CA PHE A 345 -4.59 12.59 -19.16
C PHE A 345 -5.43 12.05 -20.30
N VAL A 346 -5.48 10.74 -20.51
CA VAL A 346 -6.23 10.12 -21.61
C VAL A 346 -7.12 9.01 -21.08
N LYS A 347 -8.37 8.93 -21.56
CA LYS A 347 -9.25 7.78 -21.39
C LYS A 347 -9.96 7.45 -22.69
N ASN A 348 -9.99 6.15 -22.99
CA ASN A 348 -10.56 5.57 -24.20
C ASN A 348 -11.58 4.49 -23.81
N TRP A 349 -12.71 4.42 -24.51
CA TRP A 349 -13.71 3.35 -24.32
C TRP A 349 -14.47 3.08 -25.61
N GLU A 350 -15.10 1.90 -25.71
CA GLU A 350 -15.93 1.58 -26.86
C GLU A 350 -17.16 2.50 -26.90
N LYS A 351 -17.41 3.16 -28.03
CA LYS A 351 -18.50 4.12 -28.15
C LYS A 351 -19.84 3.43 -27.84
N GLY A 352 -20.61 4.02 -26.94
CA GLY A 352 -21.90 3.46 -26.46
C GLY A 352 -21.80 2.61 -25.19
N THR A 353 -20.60 2.33 -24.67
CA THR A 353 -20.43 1.76 -23.33
C THR A 353 -20.26 2.85 -22.27
N GLN A 354 -20.31 2.47 -20.99
CA GLN A 354 -20.08 3.37 -19.87
C GLN A 354 -18.67 3.98 -19.95
N GLU A 355 -18.59 5.31 -19.84
CA GLU A 355 -17.33 6.05 -19.73
C GLU A 355 -16.57 5.62 -18.47
N PRO A 356 -15.27 5.29 -18.56
CA PRO A 356 -14.44 5.00 -17.39
C PRO A 356 -14.36 6.19 -16.44
N LYS A 357 -14.47 5.92 -15.13
CA LYS A 357 -14.29 6.95 -14.10
C LYS A 357 -12.84 7.44 -14.05
N GLU A 358 -11.88 6.52 -14.17
CA GLU A 358 -10.46 6.80 -14.05
C GLU A 358 -9.82 7.16 -15.40
N TRP A 359 -8.76 7.99 -15.36
CA TRP A 359 -7.90 8.21 -16.52
C TRP A 359 -7.01 6.98 -16.77
N THR A 360 -6.97 6.50 -18.01
CA THR A 360 -6.17 5.34 -18.39
C THR A 360 -4.68 5.64 -18.57
N CYS A 361 -4.33 6.91 -18.79
CA CYS A 361 -2.96 7.37 -19.00
C CYS A 361 -2.76 8.77 -18.42
N ARG A 362 -1.58 9.02 -17.84
CA ARG A 362 -1.10 10.35 -17.46
C ARG A 362 0.38 10.47 -17.77
N ASN A 363 0.80 11.52 -18.47
CA ASN A 363 2.23 11.84 -18.61
C ASN A 363 2.46 13.35 -18.63
N ALA A 364 3.72 13.73 -18.44
CA ALA A 364 4.18 15.07 -18.74
C ALA A 364 4.04 15.36 -20.24
N MET A 365 3.64 16.58 -20.56
CA MET A 365 3.74 17.11 -21.90
C MET A 365 5.21 17.14 -22.36
N PRO A 366 5.50 16.86 -23.64
CA PRO A 366 6.87 16.91 -24.16
C PRO A 366 7.50 18.30 -24.05
N VAL A 367 6.69 19.34 -24.19
CA VAL A 367 7.02 20.75 -24.08
C VAL A 367 5.81 21.46 -23.46
N SER A 368 6.03 22.55 -22.73
CA SER A 368 4.99 23.45 -22.22
C SER A 368 5.18 24.85 -22.80
N GLY A 369 4.11 25.57 -23.13
CA GLY A 369 4.17 26.94 -23.64
C GLY A 369 3.00 27.29 -24.58
N GLU A 370 2.76 28.57 -24.82
CA GLU A 370 1.60 29.02 -25.62
C GLU A 370 1.50 28.25 -26.96
N GLY A 371 0.35 27.63 -27.22
CA GLY A 371 0.08 26.89 -28.46
C GLY A 371 -1.34 27.15 -28.93
N GLY A 372 -1.59 27.02 -30.24
CA GLY A 372 -2.90 27.36 -30.85
C GLY A 372 -3.25 26.52 -32.08
N ARG A 373 -2.64 25.35 -32.22
CA ARG A 373 -2.92 24.41 -33.32
C ARG A 373 -2.80 22.98 -32.83
N LEU A 374 -3.83 22.19 -33.09
CA LEU A 374 -3.88 20.75 -32.81
C LEU A 374 -3.84 19.99 -34.13
N ARG A 375 -2.88 19.10 -34.31
CA ARG A 375 -2.78 18.25 -35.51
C ARG A 375 -3.18 16.83 -35.19
N ILE A 376 -4.05 16.26 -36.03
CA ILE A 376 -4.48 14.86 -36.00
C ILE A 376 -4.01 14.22 -37.31
N TYR A 377 -3.15 13.22 -37.22
CA TYR A 377 -2.58 12.60 -38.42
C TYR A 377 -2.24 11.13 -38.19
N ALA A 378 -2.00 10.41 -39.28
CA ALA A 378 -1.49 9.05 -39.24
C ALA A 378 -0.27 8.89 -40.13
N TYR A 379 0.67 8.03 -39.70
CA TYR A 379 1.85 7.68 -40.47
C TYR A 379 1.66 6.35 -41.23
N LYS A 380 1.97 6.35 -42.53
CA LYS A 380 2.05 5.14 -43.36
C LYS A 380 3.52 4.81 -43.67
N GLY A 381 4.05 3.77 -43.05
CA GLY A 381 5.46 3.37 -43.11
C GLY A 381 5.84 2.41 -44.24
N GLY A 382 4.89 1.91 -45.04
CA GLY A 382 5.21 1.04 -46.17
C GLY A 382 4.02 0.66 -47.05
N ASN A 383 4.31 0.08 -48.22
CA ASN A 383 3.29 -0.28 -49.21
C ASN A 383 2.32 -1.36 -48.76
N ASN A 384 2.70 -2.17 -47.76
CA ASN A 384 1.86 -3.23 -47.22
C ASN A 384 0.88 -2.73 -46.15
N SER A 385 1.06 -1.50 -45.66
CA SER A 385 0.15 -0.89 -44.68
C SER A 385 -1.00 -0.18 -45.39
N LYS A 386 -2.18 -0.20 -44.78
CA LYS A 386 -3.36 0.54 -45.23
C LYS A 386 -3.82 1.47 -44.11
N VAL A 387 -3.67 2.78 -44.33
CA VAL A 387 -4.19 3.80 -43.41
C VAL A 387 -5.57 4.20 -43.88
N ASP A 388 -6.55 3.98 -43.00
CA ASP A 388 -7.96 4.27 -43.19
C ASP A 388 -8.57 4.42 -41.79
N ILE A 389 -8.62 5.67 -41.33
CA ILE A 389 -9.03 6.03 -39.98
C ILE A 389 -10.17 7.02 -40.11
N ARG A 390 -11.25 6.80 -39.38
CA ARG A 390 -12.43 7.66 -39.36
C ARG A 390 -12.43 8.43 -38.06
N ILE A 391 -12.68 9.74 -38.13
CA ILE A 391 -12.74 10.66 -37.00
C ILE A 391 -14.12 11.32 -37.00
N ASP A 392 -14.74 11.44 -35.82
CA ASP A 392 -16.00 12.16 -35.63
C ASP A 392 -16.03 12.88 -34.27
N ASN A 393 -16.99 13.78 -34.08
CA ASN A 393 -17.27 14.48 -32.82
C ASN A 393 -16.05 15.15 -32.17
N ILE A 394 -15.23 15.86 -32.96
CA ILE A 394 -14.08 16.60 -32.42
C ILE A 394 -14.61 17.76 -31.60
N LYS A 395 -14.18 17.87 -30.35
CA LYS A 395 -14.49 19.01 -29.48
C LYS A 395 -13.25 19.42 -28.70
N ILE A 396 -13.00 20.72 -28.62
CA ILE A 396 -11.92 21.31 -27.84
C ILE A 396 -12.55 22.35 -26.93
N SER A 397 -12.34 22.20 -25.63
CA SER A 397 -12.80 23.15 -24.63
C SER A 397 -11.61 23.69 -23.85
N ALA A 398 -11.48 25.01 -23.75
CA ALA A 398 -10.45 25.65 -22.94
C ALA A 398 -10.90 25.75 -21.48
N TYR A 399 -9.95 25.73 -20.55
CA TYR A 399 -10.23 25.99 -19.15
C TYR A 399 -10.79 27.40 -18.94
N ASP A 400 -11.92 27.52 -18.24
CA ASP A 400 -12.67 28.76 -18.00
C ASP A 400 -12.50 29.30 -16.56
N GLY A 401 -11.36 28.99 -15.94
CA GLY A 401 -11.00 29.46 -14.60
C GLY A 401 -9.69 30.26 -14.60
N LYS A 402 -9.36 30.91 -13.47
CA LYS A 402 -8.06 31.54 -13.32
C LYS A 402 -6.99 30.49 -13.04
N LEU A 403 -5.99 30.41 -13.90
CA LEU A 403 -4.75 29.68 -13.63
C LEU A 403 -4.07 30.33 -12.41
N GLY A 404 -3.97 29.59 -11.30
CA GLY A 404 -3.43 30.07 -10.03
C GLY A 404 -4.43 30.19 -8.87
N ASP A 405 -5.75 30.16 -9.12
CA ASP A 405 -6.78 29.95 -8.08
C ASP A 405 -6.94 28.45 -7.75
N GLN A 406 -5.95 27.65 -8.11
CA GLN A 406 -5.81 26.27 -7.67
C GLN A 406 -5.67 26.35 -6.15
N GLU A 407 -6.71 26.01 -5.39
CA GLU A 407 -6.42 25.11 -4.28
C GLU A 407 -5.64 23.99 -4.96
N ALA A 408 -4.33 23.94 -4.72
CA ALA A 408 -3.57 22.76 -5.04
C ALA A 408 -4.45 21.64 -4.49
N VAL A 409 -4.98 20.76 -5.36
CA VAL A 409 -5.46 19.47 -4.88
C VAL A 409 -4.27 18.97 -4.09
N GLU A 410 -4.34 19.09 -2.76
CA GLU A 410 -3.16 18.95 -1.92
C GLU A 410 -2.60 17.60 -2.32
N ALA A 411 -1.41 17.62 -2.93
CA ALA A 411 -0.75 16.39 -3.28
C ALA A 411 -0.72 15.64 -1.96
N SER A 412 -1.36 14.46 -1.94
CA SER A 412 -1.57 13.77 -0.68
C SER A 412 -0.23 13.67 0.03
N ASP A 413 -0.24 13.78 1.35
CA ASP A 413 0.92 13.68 2.23
C ASP A 413 1.83 12.47 1.96
N TRP A 414 1.33 11.46 1.22
CA TRP A 414 2.06 10.28 0.76
C TRP A 414 2.56 10.32 -0.70
N ALA A 415 2.16 11.27 -1.53
CA ALA A 415 2.45 11.31 -2.98
C ALA A 415 3.56 12.33 -3.31
N TRP A 416 4.79 12.08 -2.86
CA TRP A 416 5.92 13.03 -2.99
C TRP A 416 6.50 13.12 -4.39
N ALA A 417 6.18 12.15 -5.24
CA ALA A 417 6.50 12.15 -6.65
C ALA A 417 5.31 11.65 -7.47
N THR A 418 5.36 11.92 -8.77
CA THR A 418 4.43 11.31 -9.73
C THR A 418 5.06 10.07 -10.35
N GLY A 419 4.24 9.10 -10.72
CA GLY A 419 4.73 7.90 -11.37
C GLY A 419 3.61 6.93 -11.70
N THR A 420 3.92 5.92 -12.50
CA THR A 420 2.96 4.88 -12.85
C THR A 420 3.52 3.52 -12.49
N LYS A 421 2.68 2.71 -11.86
CA LYS A 421 2.95 1.36 -11.38
C LYS A 421 1.88 0.42 -11.89
N PHE A 422 2.06 -0.89 -11.78
CA PHE A 422 0.98 -1.81 -12.14
C PHE A 422 -0.12 -1.77 -11.07
N ASP A 423 -1.35 -1.99 -11.50
CA ASP A 423 -2.54 -1.87 -10.64
C ASP A 423 -2.98 -3.20 -10.02
N GLY A 424 -2.60 -4.31 -10.64
CA GLY A 424 -2.95 -5.66 -10.19
C GLY A 424 -1.96 -6.72 -10.66
N ILE A 425 -2.20 -7.96 -10.25
CA ILE A 425 -1.36 -9.12 -10.56
C ILE A 425 -2.26 -10.27 -11.00
N ARG A 426 -1.87 -10.99 -12.06
CA ARG A 426 -2.61 -12.14 -12.57
C ARG A 426 -2.19 -13.44 -11.89
N TYR A 427 -3.16 -14.34 -11.64
CA TYR A 427 -2.93 -15.69 -11.12
C TYR A 427 -3.78 -16.70 -11.88
N SER A 428 -3.35 -17.95 -12.00
CA SER A 428 -4.18 -18.98 -12.65
C SER A 428 -5.32 -19.43 -11.74
N GLN A 429 -6.50 -19.63 -12.31
CA GLN A 429 -7.64 -20.20 -11.59
C GLN A 429 -7.40 -21.65 -11.12
N SER A 430 -6.39 -22.34 -11.65
CA SER A 430 -5.96 -23.65 -11.13
C SER A 430 -5.19 -23.57 -9.83
N ASP A 431 -4.55 -22.44 -9.57
CA ASP A 431 -3.63 -22.25 -8.44
C ASP A 431 -4.30 -21.52 -7.27
N LEU A 432 -5.36 -20.74 -7.56
CA LEU A 432 -6.10 -19.95 -6.58
C LEU A 432 -7.62 -20.19 -6.78
N PRO A 433 -8.35 -20.67 -5.76
CA PRO A 433 -9.81 -20.80 -5.85
C PRO A 433 -10.49 -19.44 -5.99
N GLU A 434 -11.73 -19.43 -6.45
CA GLU A 434 -12.57 -18.23 -6.44
C GLU A 434 -12.77 -17.77 -4.98
N ILE A 435 -12.37 -16.54 -4.68
CA ILE A 435 -12.56 -15.91 -3.36
C ILE A 435 -13.79 -15.00 -3.47
N ARG A 436 -14.84 -15.29 -2.69
CA ARG A 436 -16.13 -14.57 -2.79
C ARG A 436 -16.37 -13.59 -1.65
N ARG A 437 -15.61 -13.70 -0.56
CA ARG A 437 -15.83 -12.95 0.68
C ARG A 437 -14.68 -12.00 0.93
N ASN A 438 -15.03 -10.76 1.26
CA ASN A 438 -14.09 -9.72 1.71
C ASN A 438 -12.79 -9.68 0.89
N PRO A 439 -12.85 -9.50 -0.45
CA PRO A 439 -11.64 -9.42 -1.29
C PRO A 439 -10.67 -8.32 -0.81
N GLU A 440 -11.18 -7.30 -0.12
CA GLU A 440 -10.40 -6.24 0.53
C GLU A 440 -9.50 -6.71 1.68
N ASP A 441 -9.75 -7.90 2.21
CA ASP A 441 -9.00 -8.50 3.30
C ASP A 441 -7.89 -9.44 2.83
N VAL A 442 -7.89 -9.78 1.54
CA VAL A 442 -6.91 -10.65 0.92
C VAL A 442 -5.57 -9.94 0.84
N GLU A 443 -4.51 -10.65 1.17
CA GLU A 443 -3.14 -10.16 1.07
C GLU A 443 -2.30 -10.98 0.11
N ILE A 444 -1.46 -10.28 -0.64
CA ILE A 444 -0.41 -10.86 -1.47
C ILE A 444 0.91 -10.67 -0.73
N GLU A 445 1.57 -11.75 -0.35
CA GLU A 445 2.96 -11.73 0.10
C GLU A 445 3.89 -12.16 -1.04
N ASN A 446 4.90 -11.34 -1.30
CA ASN A 446 5.94 -11.63 -2.27
C ASN A 446 7.31 -11.45 -1.60
N GLN A 447 8.04 -12.55 -1.46
CA GLN A 447 9.44 -12.54 -1.02
C GLN A 447 10.34 -12.25 -2.21
N GLN A 448 11.20 -11.25 -2.08
CA GLN A 448 12.26 -10.95 -3.03
C GLN A 448 13.62 -11.33 -2.43
N VAL A 449 14.65 -10.52 -2.65
CA VAL A 449 16.05 -10.90 -2.35
C VAL A 449 16.26 -11.19 -0.86
N TRP A 450 15.91 -10.26 0.01
CA TRP A 450 16.04 -10.40 1.48
C TRP A 450 14.85 -9.82 2.25
N ASN A 451 13.86 -9.26 1.57
CA ASN A 451 12.66 -8.66 2.16
C ASN A 451 11.40 -9.45 1.76
N LYS A 452 10.30 -9.10 2.42
CA LYS A 452 8.96 -9.51 2.04
C LYS A 452 8.11 -8.26 1.83
N ASN A 453 7.38 -8.25 0.72
CA ASN A 453 6.34 -7.27 0.44
C ASN A 453 4.99 -7.91 0.77
N THR A 454 4.16 -7.21 1.51
CA THR A 454 2.76 -7.58 1.78
C THR A 454 1.88 -6.44 1.28
N VAL A 455 0.96 -6.71 0.38
CA VAL A 455 -0.01 -5.71 -0.12
C VAL A 455 -1.40 -6.28 -0.07
N CYS A 456 -2.37 -5.48 0.35
CA CYS A 456 -3.76 -5.87 0.32
C CYS A 456 -4.35 -5.76 -1.09
N VAL A 457 -5.41 -6.51 -1.34
CA VAL A 457 -6.20 -6.51 -2.58
C VAL A 457 -7.43 -5.62 -2.35
N ARG A 458 -7.96 -4.98 -3.39
CA ARG A 458 -9.23 -4.21 -3.33
C ARG A 458 -10.37 -4.87 -4.09
N GLU A 459 -10.02 -5.68 -5.09
CA GLU A 459 -10.96 -6.29 -6.02
C GLU A 459 -10.30 -7.51 -6.69
N ILE A 460 -11.10 -8.55 -6.94
CA ILE A 460 -10.69 -9.75 -7.66
C ILE A 460 -11.61 -9.90 -8.87
N GLU A 461 -11.05 -9.92 -10.07
CA GLU A 461 -11.80 -10.05 -11.32
C GLU A 461 -11.46 -11.36 -12.04
N ASP A 462 -12.46 -11.96 -12.69
CA ASP A 462 -12.24 -13.01 -13.71
C ASP A 462 -11.88 -12.34 -15.04
N SER A 463 -10.70 -12.64 -15.58
CA SER A 463 -10.29 -12.12 -16.89
C SER A 463 -10.95 -12.83 -18.07
N GLY A 464 -11.66 -13.94 -17.84
CA GLY A 464 -12.33 -14.75 -18.87
C GLY A 464 -11.41 -15.69 -19.65
N ASP A 465 -10.11 -15.70 -19.34
CA ASP A 465 -9.07 -16.54 -19.97
C ASP A 465 -8.44 -17.56 -19.00
N GLY A 466 -9.16 -17.88 -17.91
CA GLY A 466 -8.71 -18.85 -16.91
C GLY A 466 -7.75 -18.26 -15.88
N GLN A 467 -7.76 -16.93 -15.70
CA GLN A 467 -6.96 -16.22 -14.70
C GLN A 467 -7.83 -15.34 -13.80
N TRP A 468 -7.34 -15.12 -12.59
CA TRP A 468 -7.82 -14.09 -11.69
C TRP A 468 -6.91 -12.86 -11.81
N ILE A 469 -7.51 -11.67 -11.79
CA ILE A 469 -6.81 -10.39 -11.62
C ILE A 469 -7.05 -9.94 -10.18
N LEU A 470 -6.01 -9.95 -9.36
CA LEU A 470 -6.04 -9.39 -8.01
C LEU A 470 -5.54 -7.95 -8.10
N LYS A 471 -6.46 -6.99 -7.99
CA LYS A 471 -6.16 -5.57 -8.06
C LYS A 471 -5.73 -5.06 -6.69
N LEU A 472 -4.61 -4.35 -6.60
CA LEU A 472 -3.98 -3.94 -5.34
C LEU A 472 -4.75 -2.82 -4.64
N GLN A 473 -4.75 -2.76 -3.31
CA GLN A 473 -5.13 -1.53 -2.62
C GLN A 473 -4.09 -0.45 -2.90
N GLN A 474 -4.58 0.67 -3.42
CA GLN A 474 -3.75 1.83 -3.74
C GLN A 474 -4.00 2.95 -2.73
N PRO A 475 -2.99 3.75 -2.37
CA PRO A 475 -1.67 3.86 -3.01
C PRO A 475 -0.58 2.86 -2.59
N TYR A 476 -0.79 2.04 -1.54
CA TYR A 476 0.28 1.20 -0.99
C TYR A 476 0.78 0.16 -2.01
N GLY A 477 -0.10 -0.37 -2.86
CA GLY A 477 0.28 -1.25 -3.97
C GLY A 477 1.34 -0.64 -4.89
N ALA A 478 1.25 0.66 -5.19
CA ALA A 478 2.24 1.40 -5.96
C ALA A 478 3.50 1.71 -5.15
N ILE A 479 3.35 2.05 -3.87
CA ILE A 479 4.49 2.29 -2.95
C ILE A 479 5.33 1.03 -2.82
N ALA A 480 4.72 -0.14 -2.69
CA ALA A 480 5.45 -1.41 -2.56
C ALA A 480 6.29 -1.76 -3.80
N GLN A 481 6.09 -1.08 -4.94
CA GLN A 481 6.86 -1.24 -6.18
C GLN A 481 8.00 -0.22 -6.33
N THR A 482 8.18 0.70 -5.38
CA THR A 482 9.28 1.69 -5.39
C THR A 482 10.60 1.24 -4.76
N PRO A 483 10.67 0.25 -3.84
CA PRO A 483 11.96 -0.15 -3.27
C PRO A 483 12.98 -0.57 -4.34
N GLY A 484 14.19 -0.01 -4.24
CA GLY A 484 15.33 -0.31 -5.13
C GLY A 484 15.94 -1.71 -4.94
N TRP A 485 17.09 -1.98 -5.57
CA TRP A 485 17.82 -3.28 -5.48
C TRP A 485 17.02 -4.53 -5.84
N GLY A 486 15.93 -4.38 -6.60
CA GLY A 486 15.07 -5.51 -6.98
C GLY A 486 14.29 -6.11 -5.81
N VAL A 487 14.07 -5.33 -4.73
CA VAL A 487 13.33 -5.79 -3.54
C VAL A 487 11.86 -5.35 -3.55
N GLY A 488 11.48 -4.44 -4.46
CA GLY A 488 10.08 -4.03 -4.63
C GLY A 488 9.19 -5.16 -5.14
N LEU A 489 7.89 -5.04 -4.85
CA LEU A 489 6.85 -5.97 -5.29
C LEU A 489 6.92 -6.21 -6.80
N GLN A 490 6.93 -7.47 -7.19
CA GLN A 490 6.93 -7.89 -8.60
C GLN A 490 5.58 -8.47 -9.00
N GLY A 491 5.18 -8.32 -10.27
CA GLY A 491 4.01 -8.98 -10.84
C GLY A 491 4.25 -10.44 -11.27
N THR A 492 5.45 -10.96 -11.02
CA THR A 492 5.91 -12.29 -11.42
C THR A 492 6.66 -12.96 -10.26
N GLY A 493 6.82 -14.28 -10.35
CA GLY A 493 7.50 -15.06 -9.33
C GLY A 493 6.55 -15.77 -8.37
N ASN A 494 7.07 -16.13 -7.20
CA ASN A 494 6.40 -16.99 -6.23
C ASN A 494 5.77 -16.14 -5.12
N HIS A 495 4.45 -16.20 -5.01
CA HIS A 495 3.66 -15.39 -4.10
C HIS A 495 2.85 -16.29 -3.16
N ILE A 496 2.47 -15.80 -1.99
CA ILE A 496 1.52 -16.46 -1.10
C ILE A 496 0.29 -15.55 -0.98
N ILE A 497 -0.89 -16.12 -1.15
CA ILE A 497 -2.15 -15.40 -0.94
C ILE A 497 -2.68 -15.77 0.45
N TYR A 498 -2.99 -14.76 1.25
CA TYR A 498 -3.46 -14.92 2.62
C TYR A 498 -4.89 -14.40 2.80
N ASN A 499 -5.52 -14.89 3.86
CA ASN A 499 -6.69 -14.34 4.52
C ASN A 499 -7.97 -14.39 3.68
N ALA A 500 -8.28 -15.57 3.15
CA ALA A 500 -9.58 -15.89 2.57
C ALA A 500 -10.14 -17.17 3.20
N TYR A 501 -11.46 -17.24 3.39
CA TYR A 501 -12.14 -18.41 3.96
C TYR A 501 -11.89 -19.67 3.13
N GLU A 502 -11.87 -19.52 1.81
CA GLU A 502 -11.67 -20.61 0.85
C GLU A 502 -10.28 -21.26 0.96
N LEU A 503 -9.33 -20.58 1.60
CA LEU A 503 -7.97 -21.06 1.87
C LEU A 503 -7.84 -21.73 3.25
N LEU A 504 -8.89 -21.75 4.08
CA LEU A 504 -8.85 -22.33 5.42
C LEU A 504 -8.87 -23.87 5.32
N ASP A 505 -7.71 -24.51 5.47
CA ASP A 505 -7.56 -25.95 5.20
C ASP A 505 -6.62 -26.73 6.14
N LYS A 506 -5.84 -26.07 7.01
CA LYS A 506 -4.91 -26.75 7.94
C LYS A 506 -5.22 -26.49 9.42
N PRO A 507 -4.91 -27.47 10.30
CA PRO A 507 -4.91 -27.25 11.74
C PRO A 507 -4.02 -26.07 12.15
N GLY A 508 -4.52 -25.22 13.05
CA GLY A 508 -3.88 -23.99 13.49
C GLY A 508 -4.13 -22.78 12.60
N GLU A 509 -4.88 -22.91 11.49
CA GLU A 509 -5.28 -21.77 10.66
C GLU A 509 -6.57 -21.11 11.14
N PHE A 510 -6.66 -19.80 10.95
CA PHE A 510 -7.86 -19.02 11.21
C PHE A 510 -8.22 -18.10 10.04
N TYR A 511 -9.49 -17.71 9.97
CA TYR A 511 -10.01 -16.65 9.11
C TYR A 511 -11.01 -15.81 9.91
N PHE A 512 -10.90 -14.49 9.85
CA PHE A 512 -11.88 -13.58 10.45
C PHE A 512 -12.72 -12.92 9.35
N ASP A 513 -14.01 -13.24 9.33
CA ASP A 513 -14.98 -12.58 8.46
C ASP A 513 -15.47 -11.30 9.14
N LYS A 514 -14.91 -10.16 8.73
CA LYS A 514 -15.30 -8.85 9.27
C LYS A 514 -16.74 -8.47 8.98
N THR A 515 -17.27 -8.88 7.83
CA THR A 515 -18.63 -8.55 7.42
C THR A 515 -19.65 -9.30 8.27
N GLU A 516 -19.39 -10.59 8.52
CA GLU A 516 -20.26 -11.44 9.37
C GLU A 516 -19.91 -11.38 10.86
N LYS A 517 -18.82 -10.67 11.24
CA LYS A 517 -18.26 -10.60 12.59
C LYS A 517 -17.92 -11.98 13.17
N MET A 518 -17.55 -12.95 12.33
CA MET A 518 -17.25 -14.34 12.73
C MET A 518 -15.76 -14.67 12.61
N LEU A 519 -15.21 -15.26 13.69
CA LEU A 519 -13.91 -15.91 13.65
C LEU A 519 -14.09 -17.41 13.37
N TYR A 520 -13.40 -17.89 12.34
CA TYR A 520 -13.30 -19.30 11.96
C TYR A 520 -11.91 -19.84 12.29
N TYR A 521 -11.84 -21.06 12.80
CA TYR A 521 -10.59 -21.70 13.24
C TYR A 521 -10.62 -23.21 13.03
N ILE A 522 -9.50 -23.79 12.60
CA ILE A 522 -9.30 -25.25 12.61
C ILE A 522 -8.40 -25.58 13.80
N PRO A 523 -8.89 -26.25 14.86
CA PRO A 523 -8.08 -26.59 16.01
C PRO A 523 -6.96 -27.57 15.66
N ARG A 524 -5.82 -27.40 16.33
CA ARG A 524 -4.71 -28.38 16.33
C ARG A 524 -5.17 -29.68 17.01
N GLU A 525 -4.48 -30.78 16.74
CA GLU A 525 -4.84 -32.10 17.29
C GLU A 525 -4.91 -32.14 18.83
N ASN A 526 -4.17 -31.27 19.51
CA ASN A 526 -4.08 -31.19 20.97
C ASN A 526 -4.98 -30.11 21.60
N GLU A 527 -5.89 -29.49 20.84
CA GLU A 527 -6.71 -28.39 21.33
C GLU A 527 -8.16 -28.79 21.54
N ASP A 528 -8.64 -28.59 22.77
CA ASP A 528 -10.06 -28.67 23.11
C ASP A 528 -10.65 -27.26 23.22
N LEU A 529 -11.41 -26.86 22.19
CA LEU A 529 -12.04 -25.54 22.09
C LEU A 529 -13.09 -25.26 23.18
N SER A 530 -13.53 -26.27 23.94
CA SER A 530 -14.41 -26.05 25.10
C SER A 530 -13.67 -25.48 26.32
N SER A 531 -12.34 -25.62 26.35
CA SER A 531 -11.48 -25.15 27.44
C SER A 531 -10.29 -24.30 26.98
N ALA A 532 -10.11 -24.13 25.67
CA ALA A 532 -8.96 -23.42 25.11
C ALA A 532 -8.95 -21.96 25.54
N GLU A 533 -7.77 -21.48 25.95
CA GLU A 533 -7.54 -20.05 26.13
C GLU A 533 -7.23 -19.44 24.77
N VAL A 534 -8.11 -18.56 24.29
CA VAL A 534 -7.93 -17.88 23.01
C VAL A 534 -7.71 -16.39 23.27
N VAL A 535 -6.62 -15.83 22.77
CA VAL A 535 -6.31 -14.40 22.89
C VAL A 535 -6.33 -13.73 21.52
N VAL A 536 -7.07 -12.63 21.44
CA VAL A 536 -7.25 -11.80 20.23
C VAL A 536 -6.52 -10.46 20.44
N PRO A 537 -5.38 -10.23 19.78
CA PRO A 537 -4.64 -8.96 19.83
C PRO A 537 -5.45 -7.77 19.35
N ARG A 538 -5.27 -6.60 19.97
CA ARG A 538 -5.98 -5.37 19.61
C ARG A 538 -5.08 -4.13 19.57
N LEU A 539 -4.20 -3.95 20.55
CA LEU A 539 -3.34 -2.78 20.68
C LEU A 539 -2.02 -3.00 19.95
N GLU A 540 -1.57 -2.02 19.16
CA GLU A 540 -0.26 -2.10 18.50
C GLU A 540 0.90 -1.89 19.48
N THR A 541 0.71 -0.95 20.40
CA THR A 541 1.64 -0.61 21.47
C THR A 541 0.99 -0.91 22.81
N ILE A 542 1.75 -1.49 23.75
CA ILE A 542 1.28 -1.85 25.09
C ILE A 542 1.82 -0.83 26.10
N LEU A 543 3.12 -0.56 26.05
CA LEU A 543 3.78 0.45 26.86
C LEU A 543 4.36 1.53 25.94
N ASP A 544 3.93 2.78 26.11
CA ASP A 544 4.45 3.93 25.34
C ASP A 544 5.10 4.93 26.30
N TYR A 545 6.43 5.05 26.25
CA TYR A 545 7.20 6.02 27.02
C TYR A 545 7.47 7.22 26.12
N LYS A 546 6.79 8.34 26.41
CA LYS A 546 6.78 9.50 25.53
C LYS A 546 6.97 10.81 26.30
N GLY A 547 8.17 11.37 26.20
CA GLY A 547 8.45 12.73 26.67
C GLY A 547 8.06 13.80 25.65
N THR A 548 8.01 15.06 26.09
CA THR A 548 7.80 16.22 25.21
C THR A 548 9.07 17.07 25.16
N PRO A 549 9.81 17.12 24.04
CA PRO A 549 11.04 17.89 23.97
C PRO A 549 10.81 19.38 24.17
N VAL A 550 11.45 19.96 25.19
CA VAL A 550 11.46 21.39 25.50
C VAL A 550 12.89 21.92 25.41
N ALA A 551 13.16 22.78 24.43
CA ALA A 551 14.47 23.41 24.29
C ALA A 551 14.62 24.62 25.23
N SER A 552 15.80 24.79 25.83
CA SER A 552 16.13 25.94 26.70
C SER A 552 16.19 27.31 25.98
N GLY A 553 15.87 27.36 24.68
CA GLY A 553 15.75 28.58 23.88
C GLY A 553 15.29 28.32 22.44
N ASP A 554 15.22 29.37 21.63
CA ASP A 554 14.77 29.29 20.23
C ASP A 554 15.66 28.34 19.40
N MET A 555 15.05 27.30 18.82
CA MET A 555 15.70 26.30 17.98
C MET A 555 16.30 26.90 16.70
N ASN A 556 15.89 28.11 16.29
CA ASN A 556 16.44 28.81 15.12
C ASN A 556 17.74 29.58 15.41
N THR A 557 18.19 29.59 16.66
CA THR A 557 19.42 30.31 17.06
C THR A 557 20.57 29.34 17.29
N ALA A 558 21.74 29.66 16.73
CA ALA A 558 22.95 28.85 16.88
C ALA A 558 23.39 28.74 18.35
N GLY A 559 23.92 27.57 18.73
CA GLY A 559 24.41 27.26 20.07
C GLY A 559 23.86 25.95 20.61
N ARG A 560 24.57 25.31 21.54
CA ARG A 560 24.09 24.10 22.23
C ARG A 560 22.81 24.44 23.00
N LYS A 561 21.76 23.64 22.81
CA LYS A 561 20.51 23.71 23.59
C LYS A 561 20.54 22.61 24.64
N GLU A 562 19.96 22.90 25.79
CA GLU A 562 19.53 21.86 26.71
C GLU A 562 18.12 21.48 26.30
N ILE A 563 17.85 20.19 26.12
CA ILE A 563 16.50 19.69 25.87
C ILE A 563 16.06 18.97 27.13
N SER A 564 14.93 19.39 27.68
CA SER A 564 14.27 18.75 28.82
C SER A 564 12.91 18.20 28.42
N GLY A 565 12.21 17.57 29.36
CA GLY A 565 10.87 17.00 29.16
C GLY A 565 10.88 15.51 28.84
N GLN A 566 11.98 14.83 29.16
CA GLN A 566 12.08 13.39 29.02
C GLN A 566 11.16 12.71 30.04
N VAL A 567 10.49 11.62 29.62
CA VAL A 567 9.96 10.66 30.58
C VAL A 567 11.12 9.87 31.18
N GLN A 568 11.16 9.69 32.50
CA GLN A 568 12.38 9.19 33.14
C GLN A 568 12.22 8.44 34.45
N TYR A 569 13.22 7.61 34.79
CA TYR A 569 13.33 6.85 36.04
C TYR A 569 12.13 5.92 36.30
N ILE A 570 11.81 5.07 35.32
CA ILE A 570 10.73 4.07 35.42
C ILE A 570 11.30 2.69 35.12
N THR A 571 11.01 1.72 35.98
CA THR A 571 11.43 0.33 35.82
C THR A 571 10.22 -0.60 35.77
N MET A 572 10.15 -1.43 34.74
CA MET A 572 9.26 -2.59 34.64
C MET A 572 10.06 -3.84 34.97
N LYS A 573 9.68 -4.63 35.97
CA LYS A 573 10.46 -5.79 36.41
C LYS A 573 9.62 -7.05 36.60
N GLY A 574 10.02 -8.17 36.00
CA GLY A 574 9.32 -9.45 36.17
C GLY A 574 8.01 -9.56 35.39
N LEU A 575 7.75 -8.66 34.44
CA LEU A 575 6.47 -8.56 33.74
C LEU A 575 6.57 -9.21 32.35
N THR A 576 5.54 -9.95 31.95
CA THR A 576 5.37 -10.40 30.56
C THR A 576 4.59 -9.36 29.78
N ILE A 577 5.17 -8.83 28.71
CA ILE A 577 4.52 -7.94 27.75
C ILE A 577 4.18 -8.76 26.49
N ALA A 578 2.89 -8.90 26.18
CA ALA A 578 2.47 -9.82 25.11
C ALA A 578 1.20 -9.41 24.37
N HIS A 579 0.97 -10.07 23.23
CA HIS A 579 -0.28 -9.98 22.44
C HIS A 579 -0.57 -8.60 21.86
N SER A 580 0.46 -7.85 21.47
CA SER A 580 0.26 -6.68 20.61
C SER A 580 -0.19 -7.10 19.21
N ASP A 581 -0.89 -6.22 18.52
CA ASP A 581 -1.35 -6.37 17.14
C ASP A 581 -0.53 -5.51 16.17
N TRP A 582 -0.69 -5.70 14.88
CA TRP A 582 -0.32 -4.69 13.89
C TRP A 582 -1.02 -4.99 12.56
N GLY A 583 -1.83 -4.04 12.11
CA GLY A 583 -2.71 -4.19 10.95
C GLY A 583 -2.05 -4.05 9.58
N LEU A 584 -0.73 -3.83 9.50
CA LEU A 584 0.04 -3.27 8.37
C LEU A 584 0.04 -1.73 8.34
N GLN A 585 1.00 -1.15 7.61
CA GLN A 585 1.08 0.30 7.45
C GLN A 585 -0.08 0.80 6.59
N LYS A 586 -0.80 1.79 7.11
CA LYS A 586 -1.84 2.51 6.37
C LYS A 586 -1.23 3.68 5.60
N VAL A 587 -1.55 3.80 4.32
CA VAL A 587 -1.28 5.00 3.50
C VAL A 587 -2.50 5.26 2.62
N GLY A 588 -3.08 6.46 2.71
CA GLY A 588 -4.42 6.70 2.16
C GLY A 588 -5.44 5.69 2.70
N ASP A 589 -6.21 5.08 1.81
CA ASP A 589 -7.19 4.03 2.15
C ASP A 589 -6.63 2.60 1.95
N SER A 590 -5.32 2.46 1.83
CA SER A 590 -4.66 1.18 1.56
C SER A 590 -3.72 0.74 2.67
N TYR A 591 -3.52 -0.57 2.74
CA TYR A 591 -2.69 -1.21 3.75
C TYR A 591 -1.60 -2.08 3.10
N GLY A 592 -0.42 -2.06 3.68
CA GLY A 592 0.66 -2.94 3.27
C GLY A 592 1.91 -2.83 4.12
N LYS A 593 2.91 -3.64 3.77
CA LYS A 593 4.25 -3.60 4.32
C LYS A 593 5.22 -3.80 3.17
N SER A 594 6.05 -2.80 2.93
CA SER A 594 7.21 -2.94 2.06
C SER A 594 8.40 -2.23 2.68
N THR A 595 9.59 -2.75 2.41
CA THR A 595 10.85 -2.23 2.91
C THR A 595 11.99 -2.64 1.99
N VAL A 596 13.06 -1.85 1.97
CA VAL A 596 14.34 -2.32 1.46
C VAL A 596 14.95 -3.30 2.45
N GLN A 597 15.02 -2.96 3.73
CA GLN A 597 15.73 -3.77 4.73
C GLN A 597 15.26 -3.46 6.17
N ALA A 598 15.38 -4.46 7.04
CA ALA A 598 15.14 -4.39 8.48
C ALA A 598 13.68 -4.03 8.87
N GLY A 599 13.47 -3.60 10.13
CA GLY A 599 12.19 -3.24 10.74
C GLY A 599 11.68 -1.86 10.33
N THR A 600 11.74 -1.55 9.03
CA THR A 600 11.21 -0.29 8.47
C THR A 600 10.01 -0.56 7.57
N VAL A 601 9.27 0.50 7.26
CA VAL A 601 8.12 0.44 6.37
C VAL A 601 7.97 1.73 5.57
N TYR A 602 7.68 1.61 4.28
CA TYR A 602 7.43 2.77 3.42
C TYR A 602 6.10 3.43 3.79
N THR A 603 6.11 4.76 3.90
CA THR A 603 4.97 5.63 4.23
C THR A 603 4.57 6.55 3.09
N ALA A 604 5.43 6.73 2.08
CA ALA A 604 5.15 7.57 0.93
C ALA A 604 5.73 7.02 -0.38
N PHE A 605 5.04 7.35 -1.48
CA PHE A 605 5.50 7.18 -2.85
C PHE A 605 6.52 8.27 -3.19
N SER A 606 7.72 7.86 -3.59
CA SER A 606 8.83 8.74 -3.95
C SER A 606 9.56 8.23 -5.19
N THR A 607 10.59 8.96 -5.65
CA THR A 607 11.46 8.56 -6.76
C THR A 607 12.89 8.30 -6.28
N ASP A 608 13.73 7.76 -7.16
CA ASP A 608 15.08 7.25 -6.90
C ASP A 608 16.12 8.30 -6.41
N ASN A 609 15.73 9.54 -6.10
CA ASN A 609 16.66 10.50 -5.49
C ASN A 609 16.91 10.18 -4.00
N TRP A 610 17.84 9.24 -3.81
CA TRP A 610 18.13 8.62 -2.52
C TRP A 610 18.35 9.61 -1.38
N HIS A 611 19.16 10.65 -1.60
CA HIS A 611 19.55 11.57 -0.54
C HIS A 611 18.43 12.55 -0.14
N TYR A 612 17.42 12.73 -0.99
CA TYR A 612 16.34 13.66 -0.73
C TYR A 612 15.11 12.97 -0.14
N ASP A 613 14.71 11.79 -0.64
CA ASP A 613 13.42 11.20 -0.28
C ASP A 613 13.49 9.88 0.49
N MET A 614 14.52 9.05 0.25
CA MET A 614 14.49 7.63 0.62
C MET A 614 14.69 7.35 2.13
N TYR A 615 15.09 8.35 2.93
CA TYR A 615 15.10 8.24 4.40
C TYR A 615 13.86 8.86 5.05
N ARG A 616 13.19 9.78 4.35
CA ARG A 616 12.04 10.49 4.90
C ARG A 616 10.75 9.72 4.65
N ASN A 617 10.68 8.94 3.58
CA ASN A 617 9.49 8.17 3.20
C ASN A 617 9.38 6.81 3.91
N LEU A 618 10.12 6.61 4.98
CA LEU A 618 10.16 5.40 5.79
C LEU A 618 9.82 5.77 7.24
N ASP A 619 9.20 4.84 7.95
CA ASP A 619 9.16 4.83 9.41
C ASP A 619 9.60 3.44 9.92
N THR A 620 9.81 3.34 11.21
CA THR A 620 9.94 2.08 11.95
C THR A 620 8.57 1.44 12.16
N LEU A 621 8.56 0.11 12.27
CA LEU A 621 7.36 -0.63 12.66
C LEU A 621 6.93 -0.28 14.10
N PRO A 622 5.63 -0.39 14.44
CA PRO A 622 5.20 -0.24 15.83
C PRO A 622 5.81 -1.34 16.70
N GLY A 623 6.12 -0.99 17.94
CA GLY A 623 6.66 -1.90 18.95
C GLY A 623 5.64 -2.13 20.06
N ALA A 624 5.62 -3.33 20.64
CA ALA A 624 4.84 -3.58 21.86
C ALA A 624 5.28 -2.65 23.01
N ILE A 625 6.57 -2.29 23.04
CA ILE A 625 7.13 -1.24 23.89
C ILE A 625 7.73 -0.17 22.99
N GLN A 626 7.29 1.08 23.16
CA GLN A 626 7.82 2.22 22.43
C GLN A 626 8.47 3.22 23.40
N MET A 627 9.61 3.76 23.00
CA MET A 627 10.34 4.79 23.75
C MET A 627 10.73 5.93 22.81
N GLU A 628 10.31 7.14 23.17
CA GLU A 628 10.63 8.38 22.48
C GLU A 628 10.82 9.49 23.51
N PHE A 629 11.96 10.18 23.44
CA PHE A 629 12.32 11.24 24.37
C PHE A 629 12.29 10.73 25.83
N ALA A 630 13.09 9.68 26.09
CA ALA A 630 13.02 8.86 27.30
C ALA A 630 14.41 8.64 27.90
N HIS A 631 14.52 8.66 29.23
CA HIS A 631 15.79 8.58 29.94
C HIS A 631 15.70 7.68 31.19
N HIS A 632 16.64 6.75 31.42
CA HIS A 632 16.56 5.81 32.56
C HIS A 632 15.24 5.00 32.62
N ILE A 633 14.81 4.45 31.48
CA ILE A 633 13.71 3.48 31.43
C ILE A 633 14.30 2.07 31.40
N SER A 634 13.88 1.20 32.31
CA SER A 634 14.40 -0.17 32.40
C SER A 634 13.29 -1.21 32.26
N ILE A 635 13.48 -2.20 31.40
CA ILE A 635 12.61 -3.39 31.28
C ILE A 635 13.43 -4.62 31.65
N LEU A 636 13.18 -5.18 32.82
CA LEU A 636 14.05 -6.14 33.50
C LEU A 636 13.36 -7.47 33.80
N ASP A 637 14.10 -8.58 33.62
CA ASP A 637 13.77 -9.90 34.15
C ASP A 637 12.36 -10.42 33.82
N GLY A 638 11.83 -10.06 32.64
CA GLY A 638 10.46 -10.34 32.22
C GLY A 638 10.38 -11.22 30.98
N ALA A 639 9.37 -10.98 30.13
CA ALA A 639 9.32 -11.58 28.79
C ALA A 639 8.63 -10.63 27.80
N ILE A 640 9.19 -10.49 26.60
CA ILE A 640 8.55 -9.77 25.49
C ILE A 640 8.28 -10.79 24.37
N LYS A 641 7.01 -11.14 24.17
CA LYS A 641 6.65 -12.25 23.26
C LYS A 641 5.29 -12.05 22.60
N LEU A 642 5.05 -12.81 21.53
CA LEU A 642 3.73 -12.85 20.87
C LEU A 642 3.27 -11.45 20.41
N THR A 643 4.18 -10.68 19.80
CA THR A 643 3.94 -9.32 19.31
C THR A 643 3.52 -9.32 17.84
N GLY A 644 2.68 -8.36 17.45
CA GLY A 644 2.19 -8.21 16.07
C GLY A 644 3.24 -7.69 15.10
N ALA A 645 4.17 -6.89 15.62
CA ALA A 645 5.32 -6.32 14.91
C ALA A 645 6.58 -6.39 15.78
N GLU A 646 7.23 -5.27 16.08
CA GLU A 646 8.46 -5.24 16.87
C GLU A 646 8.17 -5.46 18.37
N GLY A 647 9.16 -5.99 19.08
CA GLY A 647 9.08 -6.13 20.54
C GLY A 647 9.30 -4.79 21.23
N VAL A 648 10.44 -4.16 20.95
CA VAL A 648 10.87 -2.88 21.53
C VAL A 648 11.32 -1.95 20.42
N ASN A 649 10.86 -0.70 20.47
CA ASN A 649 11.30 0.35 19.57
C ASN A 649 11.78 1.57 20.36
N MET A 650 13.08 1.87 20.26
CA MET A 650 13.73 3.05 20.87
C MET A 650 14.05 4.03 19.74
N LYS A 651 13.15 5.00 19.49
CA LYS A 651 13.16 5.78 18.25
C LYS A 651 14.09 6.99 18.29
N ASN A 652 13.72 7.98 19.09
CA ASN A 652 14.33 9.31 19.07
C ASN A 652 14.64 9.76 20.50
N ASP A 653 15.87 10.23 20.73
CA ASP A 653 16.37 10.72 22.03
C ASP A 653 16.06 9.78 23.21
N VAL A 654 16.57 8.54 23.10
CA VAL A 654 16.45 7.53 24.15
C VAL A 654 17.84 7.29 24.74
N GLU A 655 18.01 7.59 26.02
CA GLU A 655 19.30 7.65 26.70
C GLU A 655 19.26 6.86 28.02
N ASP A 656 20.34 6.14 28.34
CA ASP A 656 20.47 5.34 29.57
C ASP A 656 19.28 4.40 29.89
N CYS A 657 18.61 3.92 28.84
CA CYS A 657 17.55 2.91 28.93
C CYS A 657 18.11 1.50 28.75
N GLU A 658 17.50 0.53 29.44
CA GLU A 658 17.96 -0.86 29.47
C GLU A 658 16.82 -1.85 29.19
N VAL A 659 17.12 -2.91 28.45
CA VAL A 659 16.28 -4.10 28.33
C VAL A 659 17.15 -5.32 28.58
N THR A 660 16.98 -5.96 29.75
CA THR A 660 17.87 -7.02 30.23
C THR A 660 17.08 -8.15 30.89
N GLY A 661 17.44 -9.41 30.61
CA GLY A 661 16.81 -10.58 31.23
C GLY A 661 15.40 -10.90 30.71
N CYS A 662 15.01 -10.35 29.55
CA CYS A 662 13.68 -10.48 28.93
C CYS A 662 13.63 -11.49 27.77
#